data_AF-A0A3B9GLY4-F1
#
_entry.id   AF-A0A3B9GLY4-F1
#
_cell.length_a   1.000
_cell.length_b   1.000
_cell.length_c   1.000
_cell.angle_alpha   90.00
_cell.angle_beta   90.00
_cell.angle_gamma   90.00
#
_symmetry.space_group_name_H-M   'P 1'
#
loop_
_entity.id
_entity.type
_entity.pdbx_description
1 polymer ?
#
loop_
_entity_poly.entity_id
_entity_poly.type
_entity_poly.pdbx_seq_one_letter_code
_entity_poly.pdbx_strand_id
1 'polypeptide(L)'
;MKLRVVHLAFVATMALALTACAGLAPPRIEIAVPDRVFISPANQDGIQDTLNIPVSLIPDEKTAILGYAITVKDMKGNVAWSMERSVPNNKKSLLENLLLDLRLKRRTGVDGLEFVLWEGKDSSGALVPDGEYRLYLEAWDNKNRATSPDISVVVDNTPPSATLSATYTIFSPNGDGNKDFISIAQSTSSELSWTGSIVNAKGTTLRSWAWSGQAEAALNWDGKDQSNKVQADGLYTYSLRGSDRAGNYFETALPNIAINTASTPFFIGLSGRAFSPNGDGVRDKLLIQPVMESIQGVSSWTIQILTSVGEVVFNSEQKTIKPFEWLGVDNKGMPLAEGLYRVALTVTFENGNAPRRVSDPISLDLTPAKARVRSNYLVFSPDGDGARDTIKFMVSGASEEEEWKAEILDIEYGTIVYMAKWEGLPSDFEWDGRDSTGTTAPDGIYVYRLSSVDPAGNEFAVKSEVFTLDAKETPIALRVEASGFSPNGDGVKDLISFGVNLPIAQGVVEWILSFEDEKGIEVKRYSGSDVPADFASAQWDGRTDQGSLAADGLYRARLRVRYEKGNIAMAESSRFALDITPPSGSISLTPLPFSPDGDGQNDKLSIRIIPREANSISDWEMTIRDREGNMVTRFSALGAPVDPIEWNGLSSSGELVLSAEDYPVEAIVRDQYGNAGRMSAIIPVDILVIKEGNRYRIRVPGIYFAPFSAEFPRDKLQSNMNTLRKLAQTLQKYPAYVIRVEGNAVRINWADKQKGEAEERSVLGPLSEARAAKVREILISLGIDATRLTVAGLGGTAPLVAHSDLDNRWKNRRVDFVLIKR
;
A
#
# COMPACT_ATOMS: atom_id res chain seq x y z
N MET A 1 107.86 42.10 -10.81
CA MET A 1 108.07 42.42 -9.38
C MET A 1 108.35 41.12 -8.64
N LYS A 2 109.60 40.96 -8.14
CA LYS A 2 110.14 40.00 -7.14
C LYS A 2 109.98 38.48 -7.42
N LEU A 3 111.02 37.68 -7.65
CA LEU A 3 112.26 37.29 -6.91
C LEU A 3 112.15 35.97 -6.10
N ARG A 4 113.19 35.13 -6.26
CA ARG A 4 113.75 34.00 -5.44
C ARG A 4 113.75 32.66 -6.23
N VAL A 5 114.85 32.13 -6.80
CA VAL A 5 116.27 31.84 -6.39
C VAL A 5 116.40 30.63 -5.45
N VAL A 6 117.41 29.77 -5.74
CA VAL A 6 118.14 28.77 -4.89
C VAL A 6 117.62 27.30 -5.02
N HIS A 7 118.39 26.23 -5.30
CA HIS A 7 119.84 26.01 -5.33
C HIS A 7 120.31 24.88 -6.27
N LEU A 8 121.54 25.08 -6.75
CA LEU A 8 122.52 24.11 -7.26
C LEU A 8 123.00 23.17 -6.14
N ALA A 9 123.28 21.91 -6.47
CA ALA A 9 124.26 21.10 -5.73
C ALA A 9 125.38 20.68 -6.69
N PHE A 10 126.55 21.23 -6.42
CA PHE A 10 127.85 20.98 -7.01
C PHE A 10 128.44 19.74 -6.30
N VAL A 11 128.99 18.78 -7.04
CA VAL A 11 130.13 17.99 -6.55
C VAL A 11 131.23 18.09 -7.58
N ALA A 12 132.24 18.88 -7.23
CA ALA A 12 133.53 18.92 -7.88
C ALA A 12 134.49 17.97 -7.16
N THR A 13 135.23 17.17 -7.92
CA THR A 13 136.61 16.75 -7.60
C THR A 13 137.21 16.30 -8.93
N MET A 14 138.00 17.14 -9.59
CA MET A 14 139.44 17.41 -9.37
C MET A 14 140.24 16.68 -10.46
N ALA A 15 140.91 17.47 -11.28
CA ALA A 15 141.71 17.03 -12.41
C ALA A 15 142.90 16.17 -11.96
N LEU A 16 143.11 15.05 -12.65
CA LEU A 16 144.45 14.57 -12.96
C LEU A 16 144.55 14.44 -14.48
N ALA A 17 145.41 15.26 -15.07
CA ALA A 17 145.81 15.15 -16.45
C ALA A 17 146.62 13.86 -16.64
N LEU A 18 146.08 12.93 -17.43
CA LEU A 18 146.83 11.88 -18.11
C LEU A 18 146.36 11.88 -19.56
N THR A 19 147.20 12.43 -20.43
CA THR A 19 147.07 12.41 -21.88
C THR A 19 146.99 10.97 -22.38
N ALA A 20 145.85 10.57 -22.98
CA ALA A 20 145.76 9.41 -23.85
C ALA A 20 144.57 9.55 -24.83
N CYS A 21 144.86 9.45 -26.12
CA CYS A 21 144.00 9.33 -27.31
C CYS A 21 142.45 9.47 -27.14
N ALA A 22 141.88 10.59 -27.58
CA ALA A 22 140.43 10.71 -27.81
C ALA A 22 140.02 9.99 -29.11
N GLY A 23 139.22 8.93 -28.97
CA GLY A 23 138.46 8.32 -30.07
C GLY A 23 137.25 9.17 -30.47
N LEU A 24 136.79 9.03 -31.72
CA LEU A 24 135.60 9.71 -32.25
C LEU A 24 134.32 9.14 -31.62
N ALA A 25 133.34 9.99 -31.30
CA ALA A 25 132.08 9.56 -30.70
C ALA A 25 131.10 8.99 -31.76
N PRO A 26 130.18 8.07 -31.38
CA PRO A 26 129.12 7.60 -32.28
C PRO A 26 128.15 8.74 -32.66
N PRO A 27 127.43 8.60 -33.79
CA PRO A 27 126.38 9.55 -34.16
C PRO A 27 125.27 9.58 -33.12
N ARG A 28 124.64 10.74 -32.90
CA ARG A 28 123.51 10.90 -31.99
C ARG A 28 122.19 10.78 -32.75
N ILE A 29 121.28 10.02 -32.19
CA ILE A 29 119.92 9.84 -32.69
C ILE A 29 118.99 10.58 -31.74
N GLU A 30 118.37 11.65 -32.21
CA GLU A 30 117.32 12.36 -31.48
C GLU A 30 115.97 11.95 -32.09
N ILE A 31 115.08 11.44 -31.25
CA ILE A 31 113.72 11.03 -31.65
C ILE A 31 112.75 11.74 -30.71
N ALA A 32 111.79 12.47 -31.29
CA ALA A 32 110.80 13.24 -30.53
C ALA A 32 109.44 12.51 -30.55
N VAL A 33 109.26 11.52 -29.69
CA VAL A 33 108.01 10.73 -29.60
C VAL A 33 107.71 10.22 -28.20
N PRO A 34 106.43 9.86 -27.93
CA PRO A 34 106.07 9.09 -26.76
C PRO A 34 106.59 7.65 -26.84
N ASP A 35 106.85 7.04 -25.69
CA ASP A 35 107.35 5.66 -25.55
C ASP A 35 106.44 4.59 -26.19
N ARG A 36 105.17 4.96 -26.46
CA ARG A 36 104.15 4.10 -27.05
C ARG A 36 103.26 4.87 -28.03
N VAL A 37 103.06 4.31 -29.22
CA VAL A 37 102.23 4.85 -30.31
C VAL A 37 101.24 3.78 -30.77
N PHE A 38 100.05 4.18 -31.23
CA PHE A 38 99.01 3.29 -31.73
C PHE A 38 98.71 3.67 -33.19
N ILE A 39 98.49 2.66 -34.04
CA ILE A 39 98.13 2.83 -35.44
C ILE A 39 97.06 1.82 -35.87
N SER A 40 96.15 2.21 -36.75
CA SER A 40 95.11 1.34 -37.35
C SER A 40 95.23 1.33 -38.89
N PRO A 41 96.32 0.79 -39.46
CA PRO A 41 96.64 0.94 -40.89
C PRO A 41 95.62 0.29 -41.87
N ALA A 42 94.71 -0.56 -41.39
CA ALA A 42 93.79 -1.31 -42.25
C ALA A 42 92.55 -0.52 -42.69
N ASN A 43 92.03 0.41 -41.87
CA ASN A 43 90.79 1.14 -42.17
C ASN A 43 91.02 2.31 -43.14
N GLN A 44 92.24 2.86 -43.21
CA GLN A 44 92.64 3.94 -44.12
C GLN A 44 91.72 5.17 -44.02
N ASP A 45 91.27 5.50 -42.82
CA ASP A 45 90.30 6.57 -42.57
C ASP A 45 90.95 7.94 -42.36
N GLY A 46 92.28 8.01 -42.48
CA GLY A 46 93.10 9.19 -42.27
C GLY A 46 93.47 9.44 -40.82
N ILE A 47 93.02 8.61 -39.87
CA ILE A 47 93.30 8.73 -38.44
C ILE A 47 94.25 7.61 -38.06
N GLN A 48 95.50 7.97 -37.75
CA GLN A 48 96.50 7.01 -37.25
C GLN A 48 96.75 5.79 -38.19
N ASP A 49 96.44 5.90 -39.48
CA ASP A 49 96.73 4.87 -40.51
C ASP A 49 98.23 4.57 -40.65
N THR A 50 99.09 5.53 -40.34
CA THR A 50 100.53 5.41 -40.53
C THR A 50 101.28 5.92 -39.30
N LEU A 51 102.38 5.26 -39.00
CA LEU A 51 103.33 5.72 -38.02
C LEU A 51 104.21 6.80 -38.66
N ASN A 52 104.17 8.02 -38.14
CA ASN A 52 105.01 9.12 -38.59
C ASN A 52 105.72 9.76 -37.39
N ILE A 53 107.01 9.48 -37.24
CA ILE A 53 107.81 9.89 -36.08
C ILE A 53 108.93 10.83 -36.55
N PRO A 54 108.96 12.11 -36.11
CA PRO A 54 110.09 13.00 -36.40
C PRO A 54 111.38 12.49 -35.77
N VAL A 55 112.45 12.44 -36.58
CA VAL A 55 113.78 12.02 -36.14
C VAL A 55 114.86 12.97 -36.65
N SER A 56 115.99 13.00 -35.96
CA SER A 56 117.16 13.77 -36.34
C SER A 56 118.42 12.96 -36.09
N LEU A 57 119.21 12.78 -37.17
CA LEU A 57 120.49 12.09 -37.13
C LEU A 57 121.61 13.12 -37.09
N ILE A 58 122.28 13.24 -35.94
CA ILE A 58 123.31 14.25 -35.70
C ILE A 58 124.70 13.58 -35.76
N PRO A 59 125.53 13.90 -36.77
CA PRO A 59 126.91 13.37 -36.84
C PRO A 59 127.82 14.02 -35.78
N ASP A 60 128.93 13.36 -35.46
CA ASP A 60 130.01 13.96 -34.64
C ASP A 60 130.75 15.05 -35.45
N GLU A 61 131.42 16.01 -34.78
CA GLU A 61 132.00 17.22 -35.41
C GLU A 61 132.94 16.92 -36.59
N LYS A 62 133.50 15.71 -36.65
CA LYS A 62 134.46 15.26 -37.67
C LYS A 62 133.97 14.06 -38.49
N THR A 63 132.72 13.64 -38.35
CA THR A 63 132.14 12.51 -39.09
C THR A 63 130.92 12.93 -39.92
N ALA A 64 130.42 12.01 -40.75
CA ALA A 64 129.17 12.15 -41.48
C ALA A 64 128.41 10.83 -41.32
N ILE A 65 127.08 10.88 -41.29
CA ILE A 65 126.23 9.69 -41.24
C ILE A 65 126.42 8.90 -42.54
N LEU A 66 126.95 7.69 -42.46
CA LEU A 66 127.22 6.84 -43.64
C LEU A 66 126.11 5.84 -43.90
N GLY A 67 125.24 5.59 -42.91
CA GLY A 67 124.00 4.88 -43.12
C GLY A 67 123.11 4.91 -41.89
N TYR A 68 121.86 4.55 -42.10
CA TYR A 68 120.88 4.30 -41.05
C TYR A 68 119.98 3.13 -41.43
N ALA A 69 119.40 2.47 -40.43
CA ALA A 69 118.43 1.41 -40.60
C ALA A 69 117.29 1.55 -39.59
N ILE A 70 116.05 1.49 -40.06
CA ILE A 70 114.86 1.39 -39.22
C ILE A 70 114.47 -0.07 -39.18
N THR A 71 114.26 -0.61 -37.99
CA THR A 71 113.80 -1.99 -37.82
C THR A 71 112.57 -2.01 -36.94
N VAL A 72 111.50 -2.63 -37.43
CA VAL A 72 110.28 -2.95 -36.68
C VAL A 72 110.29 -4.44 -36.43
N LYS A 73 110.24 -4.83 -35.15
CA LYS A 73 110.18 -6.22 -34.73
C LYS A 73 108.86 -6.51 -34.04
N ASP A 74 108.34 -7.72 -34.19
CA ASP A 74 107.30 -8.22 -33.29
C ASP A 74 107.89 -8.45 -31.88
N MET A 75 107.03 -8.70 -30.89
CA MET A 75 107.47 -9.00 -29.52
C MET A 75 108.25 -10.32 -29.38
N LYS A 76 108.28 -11.18 -30.41
CA LYS A 76 109.08 -12.41 -30.45
C LYS A 76 110.49 -12.15 -31.03
N GLY A 77 110.76 -10.93 -31.49
CA GLY A 77 112.04 -10.51 -32.05
C GLY A 77 112.18 -10.72 -33.56
N ASN A 78 111.13 -11.20 -34.24
CA ASN A 78 111.13 -11.34 -35.70
C ASN A 78 111.03 -9.96 -36.34
N VAL A 79 111.83 -9.71 -37.38
CA VAL A 79 111.76 -8.46 -38.13
C VAL A 79 110.50 -8.48 -38.99
N ALA A 80 109.53 -7.62 -38.64
CA ALA A 80 108.30 -7.45 -39.40
C ALA A 80 108.55 -6.53 -40.61
N TRP A 81 109.30 -5.45 -40.40
CA TRP A 81 109.69 -4.53 -41.45
C TRP A 81 111.06 -3.94 -41.14
N SER A 82 111.87 -3.73 -42.16
CA SER A 82 113.12 -2.99 -42.01
C SER A 82 113.46 -2.23 -43.27
N MET A 83 114.10 -1.08 -43.10
CA MET A 83 114.60 -0.27 -44.19
C MET A 83 116.01 0.16 -43.83
N GLU A 84 116.96 0.00 -44.75
CA GLU A 84 118.33 0.48 -44.62
C GLU A 84 118.67 1.43 -45.77
N ARG A 85 119.38 2.52 -45.45
CA ARG A 85 119.98 3.42 -46.44
C ARG A 85 121.42 3.68 -46.05
N SER A 86 122.36 3.40 -46.96
CA SER A 86 123.80 3.60 -46.73
C SER A 86 124.53 4.08 -47.98
N VAL A 87 125.69 4.71 -47.79
CA VAL A 87 126.55 5.17 -48.89
C VAL A 87 127.17 3.95 -49.59
N PRO A 88 127.02 3.78 -50.93
CA PRO A 88 127.56 2.63 -51.67
C PRO A 88 129.08 2.49 -51.52
N ASN A 89 129.54 1.28 -51.20
CA ASN A 89 130.94 0.98 -50.95
C ASN A 89 131.73 0.74 -52.25
N ASN A 90 131.98 1.80 -53.03
CA ASN A 90 132.84 1.71 -54.22
C ASN A 90 134.32 1.74 -53.81
N LYS A 91 135.14 0.79 -54.30
CA LYS A 91 136.60 0.75 -54.09
C LYS A 91 137.24 2.06 -54.58
N LYS A 92 137.60 2.94 -53.65
CA LYS A 92 138.20 4.25 -53.96
C LYS A 92 139.70 4.13 -54.28
N SER A 93 140.16 4.96 -55.19
CA SER A 93 141.57 5.07 -55.61
C SER A 93 142.48 5.46 -54.43
N LEU A 94 143.73 4.97 -54.44
CA LEU A 94 144.78 5.27 -53.44
C LEU A 94 144.91 6.78 -53.15
N LEU A 95 144.71 7.63 -54.15
CA LEU A 95 144.80 9.08 -54.04
C LEU A 95 143.61 9.69 -53.28
N GLU A 96 142.42 9.11 -53.40
CA GLU A 96 141.25 9.55 -52.63
C GLU A 96 141.34 9.12 -51.16
N ASN A 97 141.84 7.91 -50.88
CA ASN A 97 142.07 7.47 -49.51
C ASN A 97 143.12 8.36 -48.81
N LEU A 98 144.18 8.75 -49.52
CA LEU A 98 145.19 9.68 -49.00
C LEU A 98 144.60 11.07 -48.68
N LEU A 99 143.69 11.59 -49.51
CA LEU A 99 143.05 12.90 -49.30
C LEU A 99 142.02 12.88 -48.15
N LEU A 100 141.36 11.73 -47.92
CA LEU A 100 140.49 11.49 -46.77
C LEU A 100 141.30 11.34 -45.46
N ASP A 101 142.45 10.66 -45.50
CA ASP A 101 143.35 10.48 -44.34
C ASP A 101 144.10 11.78 -43.97
N LEU A 102 144.47 12.59 -44.97
CA LEU A 102 145.07 13.93 -44.78
C LEU A 102 144.04 15.02 -44.41
N ARG A 103 142.76 14.67 -44.25
CA ARG A 103 141.65 15.58 -43.86
C ARG A 103 141.41 16.75 -44.82
N LEU A 104 141.83 16.62 -46.08
CA LEU A 104 141.65 17.64 -47.12
C LEU A 104 140.30 17.52 -47.87
N LYS A 105 139.55 16.42 -47.65
CA LYS A 105 138.21 16.17 -48.24
C LYS A 105 137.27 15.57 -47.17
N ARG A 106 136.08 16.15 -46.94
CA ARG A 106 135.06 15.60 -46.01
C ARG A 106 134.25 14.49 -46.71
N ARG A 107 133.84 13.45 -45.96
CA ARG A 107 132.92 12.41 -46.47
C ARG A 107 131.54 13.03 -46.69
N THR A 108 130.97 12.83 -47.87
CA THR A 108 129.53 13.04 -48.12
C THR A 108 128.77 11.88 -47.48
N GLY A 109 127.89 12.20 -46.53
CA GLY A 109 127.02 11.24 -45.86
C GLY A 109 125.75 10.94 -46.66
N VAL A 110 124.86 10.13 -46.08
CA VAL A 110 123.48 9.96 -46.55
C VAL A 110 122.69 11.25 -46.25
N ASP A 111 121.71 11.59 -47.10
CA ASP A 111 120.77 12.68 -46.80
C ASP A 111 120.10 12.46 -45.43
N GLY A 112 119.81 13.55 -44.71
CA GLY A 112 119.19 13.48 -43.39
C GLY A 112 117.83 12.76 -43.42
N LEU A 113 117.60 11.92 -42.42
CA LEU A 113 116.28 11.34 -42.15
C LEU A 113 115.51 12.32 -41.25
N GLU A 114 114.38 12.84 -41.72
CA GLU A 114 113.55 13.79 -40.97
C GLU A 114 112.40 13.12 -40.21
N PHE A 115 111.89 12.00 -40.72
CA PHE A 115 110.86 11.20 -40.05
C PHE A 115 110.97 9.72 -40.38
N VAL A 116 110.54 8.87 -39.45
CA VAL A 116 110.27 7.46 -39.68
C VAL A 116 108.82 7.34 -40.12
N LEU A 117 108.61 6.86 -41.35
CA LEU A 117 107.30 6.53 -41.89
C LEU A 117 107.16 5.01 -41.95
N TRP A 118 106.14 4.47 -41.29
CA TRP A 118 105.77 3.06 -41.42
C TRP A 118 104.26 2.92 -41.60
N GLU A 119 103.86 2.30 -42.71
CA GLU A 119 102.45 2.10 -43.10
C GLU A 119 101.82 0.86 -42.44
N GLY A 120 102.43 0.31 -41.38
CA GLY A 120 101.96 -0.93 -40.76
C GLY A 120 102.10 -2.17 -41.67
N LYS A 121 102.95 -2.11 -42.69
CA LYS A 121 103.19 -3.20 -43.65
C LYS A 121 104.51 -3.92 -43.39
N ASP A 122 104.54 -5.21 -43.68
CA ASP A 122 105.75 -6.03 -43.66
C ASP A 122 106.62 -5.82 -44.91
N SER A 123 107.75 -6.53 -44.99
CA SER A 123 108.65 -6.48 -46.17
C SER A 123 108.05 -7.02 -47.48
N SER A 124 106.92 -7.73 -47.43
CA SER A 124 106.18 -8.19 -48.61
C SER A 124 105.12 -7.19 -49.08
N GLY A 125 104.86 -6.14 -48.30
CA GLY A 125 103.82 -5.14 -48.54
C GLY A 125 102.45 -5.51 -47.97
N ALA A 126 102.34 -6.63 -47.23
CA ALA A 126 101.12 -7.01 -46.53
C ALA A 126 101.01 -6.29 -45.17
N LEU A 127 99.79 -6.00 -44.70
CA LEU A 127 99.60 -5.44 -43.37
C LEU A 127 100.04 -6.44 -42.30
N VAL A 128 100.72 -5.94 -41.27
CA VAL A 128 101.05 -6.76 -40.11
C VAL A 128 99.80 -7.00 -39.27
N PRO A 129 99.68 -8.17 -38.61
CA PRO A 129 98.55 -8.44 -37.72
C PRO A 129 98.47 -7.46 -36.54
N ASP A 130 97.30 -7.40 -35.90
CA ASP A 130 97.13 -6.66 -34.65
C ASP A 130 98.10 -7.20 -33.58
N GLY A 131 98.77 -6.30 -32.88
CA GLY A 131 99.79 -6.65 -31.90
C GLY A 131 100.73 -5.52 -31.55
N GLU A 132 101.58 -5.78 -30.55
CA GLU A 132 102.63 -4.85 -30.16
C GLU A 132 103.92 -5.14 -30.95
N TYR A 133 104.55 -4.08 -31.43
CA TYR A 133 105.77 -4.07 -32.19
C TYR A 133 106.78 -3.14 -31.53
N ARG A 134 108.06 -3.40 -31.75
CA ARG A 134 109.16 -2.55 -31.29
C ARG A 134 109.89 -1.98 -32.48
N LEU A 135 109.94 -0.66 -32.56
CA LEU A 135 110.68 0.07 -33.57
C LEU A 135 111.95 0.63 -32.96
N TYR A 136 113.09 0.38 -33.58
CA TYR A 136 114.33 1.10 -33.26
C TYR A 136 115.03 1.56 -34.54
N LEU A 137 115.79 2.64 -34.40
CA LEU A 137 116.60 3.24 -35.46
C LEU A 137 118.07 3.03 -35.12
N GLU A 138 118.84 2.55 -36.09
CA GLU A 138 120.30 2.55 -36.03
C GLU A 138 120.86 3.58 -36.98
N ALA A 139 121.93 4.25 -36.58
CA ALA A 139 122.71 5.14 -37.44
C ALA A 139 124.20 4.88 -37.23
N TRP A 140 124.98 4.92 -38.30
CA TRP A 140 126.42 4.66 -38.22
C TRP A 140 127.24 5.60 -39.09
N ASP A 141 128.48 5.79 -38.65
CA ASP A 141 129.53 6.47 -39.42
C ASP A 141 130.56 5.44 -39.91
N ASN A 142 131.81 5.86 -40.12
CA ASN A 142 132.87 4.99 -40.62
C ASN A 142 133.44 4.00 -39.61
N LYS A 143 133.17 4.18 -38.31
CA LYS A 143 133.76 3.39 -37.22
C LYS A 143 132.77 3.04 -36.11
N ASN A 144 131.68 3.79 -35.99
CA ASN A 144 130.76 3.76 -34.86
C ASN A 144 129.31 3.51 -35.32
N ARG A 145 128.51 2.84 -34.49
CA ARG A 145 127.06 2.63 -34.66
C ARG A 145 126.35 3.06 -33.37
N ALA A 146 125.24 3.77 -33.50
CA ALA A 146 124.31 4.10 -32.43
C ALA A 146 122.95 3.48 -32.72
N THR A 147 122.23 3.14 -31.66
CA THR A 147 120.88 2.58 -31.71
C THR A 147 120.00 3.42 -30.81
N SER A 148 118.79 3.75 -31.26
CA SER A 148 117.80 4.43 -30.44
C SER A 148 117.23 3.52 -29.36
N PRO A 149 116.55 4.07 -28.34
CA PRO A 149 115.62 3.29 -27.54
C PRO A 149 114.55 2.61 -28.42
N ASP A 150 114.01 1.49 -27.93
CA ASP A 150 112.84 0.84 -28.54
C ASP A 150 111.60 1.74 -28.35
N ILE A 151 110.88 1.98 -29.43
CA ILE A 151 109.56 2.64 -29.44
C ILE A 151 108.51 1.54 -29.55
N SER A 152 107.57 1.48 -28.61
CA SER A 152 106.44 0.54 -28.68
C SER A 152 105.40 1.06 -29.67
N VAL A 153 105.06 0.26 -30.68
CA VAL A 153 104.03 0.57 -31.67
C VAL A 153 102.98 -0.52 -31.61
N VAL A 154 101.74 -0.17 -31.28
CA VAL A 154 100.61 -1.10 -31.27
C VAL A 154 99.85 -0.94 -32.57
N VAL A 155 99.78 -2.01 -33.34
CA VAL A 155 98.89 -2.12 -34.49
C VAL A 155 97.58 -2.69 -33.98
N ASP A 156 96.48 -1.96 -34.14
CA ASP A 156 95.15 -2.39 -33.74
C ASP A 156 94.15 -1.95 -34.81
N ASN A 157 93.61 -2.92 -35.55
CA ASN A 157 92.64 -2.69 -36.62
C ASN A 157 91.25 -3.20 -36.23
N THR A 158 91.03 -3.50 -34.94
CA THR A 158 89.76 -4.04 -34.45
C THR A 158 88.90 -2.90 -33.91
N PRO A 159 87.81 -2.52 -34.61
CA PRO A 159 86.96 -1.44 -34.11
C PRO A 159 86.26 -1.84 -32.81
N PRO A 160 85.88 -0.85 -31.99
CA PRO A 160 84.97 -1.05 -30.88
C PRO A 160 83.70 -1.81 -31.30
N SER A 161 83.07 -2.52 -30.35
CA SER A 161 81.81 -3.23 -30.60
C SER A 161 80.81 -3.05 -29.47
N ALA A 162 79.51 -2.98 -29.79
CA ALA A 162 78.45 -2.93 -28.79
C ALA A 162 77.12 -3.53 -29.25
N THR A 163 76.32 -4.01 -28.30
CA THR A 163 74.90 -4.38 -28.49
C THR A 163 73.99 -3.57 -27.58
N LEU A 164 72.78 -3.23 -28.06
CA LEU A 164 71.77 -2.44 -27.33
C LEU A 164 70.44 -3.19 -27.28
N SER A 165 69.73 -3.11 -26.14
CA SER A 165 68.36 -3.62 -26.01
C SER A 165 67.58 -2.90 -24.90
N ALA A 166 66.25 -2.95 -24.96
CA ALA A 166 65.38 -2.48 -23.89
C ALA A 166 64.13 -3.37 -23.82
N THR A 167 63.59 -3.58 -22.62
CA THR A 167 62.39 -4.41 -22.40
C THR A 167 61.11 -3.77 -22.95
N TYR A 168 61.09 -2.44 -23.04
CA TYR A 168 60.04 -1.65 -23.67
C TYR A 168 60.68 -0.40 -24.26
N THR A 169 60.05 0.17 -25.29
CA THR A 169 60.50 1.40 -25.92
C THR A 169 59.49 2.54 -25.78
N ILE A 170 58.39 2.35 -25.05
CA ILE A 170 57.44 3.41 -24.69
C ILE A 170 57.30 3.49 -23.17
N PHE A 171 57.37 4.70 -22.64
CA PHE A 171 57.36 4.94 -21.20
C PHE A 171 56.73 6.32 -20.87
N SER A 172 56.29 6.52 -19.63
CA SER A 172 55.60 7.74 -19.18
C SER A 172 56.27 8.26 -17.90
N PRO A 173 57.17 9.25 -17.95
CA PRO A 173 57.86 9.80 -16.78
C PRO A 173 56.93 10.71 -15.94
N ASN A 174 55.87 10.15 -15.38
CA ASN A 174 54.82 10.85 -14.63
C ASN A 174 54.96 10.70 -13.10
N GLY A 175 55.88 9.86 -12.63
CA GLY A 175 56.16 9.58 -11.21
C GLY A 175 55.21 8.59 -10.57
N ASP A 176 54.44 7.80 -11.34
CA ASP A 176 53.51 6.79 -10.81
C ASP A 176 54.19 5.46 -10.42
N GLY A 177 55.50 5.34 -10.67
CA GLY A 177 56.31 4.16 -10.39
C GLY A 177 56.28 3.09 -11.49
N ASN A 178 55.46 3.26 -12.54
CA ASN A 178 55.34 2.30 -13.63
C ASN A 178 55.87 2.86 -14.96
N LYS A 179 57.02 2.35 -15.40
CA LYS A 179 57.73 2.83 -16.61
C LYS A 179 57.99 4.34 -16.58
N ASP A 180 58.45 4.86 -15.45
CA ASP A 180 58.90 6.25 -15.31
C ASP A 180 60.24 6.54 -16.02
N PHE A 181 60.97 5.49 -16.37
CA PHE A 181 62.23 5.54 -17.11
C PHE A 181 62.28 4.37 -18.09
N ILE A 182 63.18 4.44 -19.06
CA ILE A 182 63.59 3.29 -19.87
C ILE A 182 64.96 2.80 -19.38
N SER A 183 65.10 1.48 -19.22
CA SER A 183 66.38 0.83 -18.94
C SER A 183 66.97 0.28 -20.23
N ILE A 184 68.06 0.88 -20.69
CA ILE A 184 68.79 0.48 -21.89
C ILE A 184 69.93 -0.43 -21.46
N ALA A 185 69.82 -1.72 -21.78
CA ALA A 185 70.91 -2.67 -21.59
C ALA A 185 71.91 -2.51 -22.74
N GLN A 186 73.19 -2.32 -22.39
CA GLN A 186 74.29 -2.17 -23.33
C GLN A 186 75.48 -3.05 -22.94
N SER A 187 76.07 -3.75 -23.91
CA SER A 187 77.30 -4.53 -23.71
C SER A 187 78.33 -4.03 -24.70
N THR A 188 79.48 -3.56 -24.22
CA THR A 188 80.52 -2.94 -25.05
C THR A 188 81.87 -3.62 -24.87
N SER A 189 82.73 -3.55 -25.89
CA SER A 189 84.15 -3.80 -25.73
C SER A 189 84.81 -2.73 -24.84
N SER A 190 86.04 -2.99 -24.38
CA SER A 190 86.78 -2.11 -23.46
C SER A 190 87.70 -1.17 -24.24
N GLU A 191 87.32 0.10 -24.37
CA GLU A 191 87.96 1.03 -25.31
C GLU A 191 88.46 2.33 -24.65
N LEU A 192 89.06 3.22 -25.45
CA LEU A 192 89.52 4.52 -24.96
C LEU A 192 88.34 5.38 -24.51
N SER A 193 87.30 5.48 -25.33
CA SER A 193 86.12 6.26 -24.99
C SER A 193 84.83 5.68 -25.58
N TRP A 194 83.76 5.78 -24.81
CA TRP A 194 82.38 5.58 -25.26
C TRP A 194 81.56 6.83 -24.95
N THR A 195 80.72 7.26 -25.89
CA THR A 195 79.77 8.36 -25.72
C THR A 195 78.37 7.91 -26.08
N GLY A 196 77.47 7.91 -25.09
CA GLY A 196 76.04 7.67 -25.27
C GLY A 196 75.29 9.00 -25.36
N SER A 197 74.26 9.09 -26.20
CA SER A 197 73.45 10.30 -26.35
C SER A 197 72.00 9.98 -26.65
N ILE A 198 71.08 10.66 -25.95
CA ILE A 198 69.66 10.69 -26.37
C ILE A 198 69.48 11.87 -27.32
N VAL A 199 68.96 11.58 -28.51
CA VAL A 199 68.61 12.56 -29.52
C VAL A 199 67.10 12.56 -29.75
N ASN A 200 66.54 13.75 -29.94
CA ASN A 200 65.15 13.89 -30.38
C ASN A 200 65.01 13.66 -31.90
N ALA A 201 63.77 13.64 -32.40
CA ALA A 201 63.47 13.49 -33.83
C ALA A 201 64.10 14.57 -34.75
N LYS A 202 64.54 15.73 -34.21
CA LYS A 202 65.25 16.78 -34.96
C LYS A 202 66.77 16.58 -34.98
N GLY A 203 67.29 15.50 -34.39
CA GLY A 203 68.72 15.23 -34.24
C GLY A 203 69.40 16.06 -33.14
N THR A 204 68.65 16.78 -32.31
CA THR A 204 69.21 17.55 -31.19
C THR A 204 69.53 16.61 -30.04
N THR A 205 70.77 16.66 -29.54
CA THR A 205 71.20 15.94 -28.35
C THR A 205 70.61 16.57 -27.08
N LEU A 206 69.91 15.77 -26.28
CA LEU A 206 69.24 16.20 -25.06
C LEU A 206 70.05 15.85 -23.82
N ARG A 207 70.67 14.67 -23.83
CA ARG A 207 71.46 14.15 -22.73
C ARG A 207 72.58 13.30 -23.27
N SER A 208 73.74 13.39 -22.64
CA SER A 208 74.93 12.63 -23.02
C SER A 208 75.60 12.01 -21.81
N TRP A 209 76.23 10.86 -22.04
CA TRP A 209 77.04 10.14 -21.08
C TRP A 209 78.37 9.79 -21.74
N ALA A 210 79.44 9.77 -20.94
CA ALA A 210 80.77 9.42 -21.40
C ALA A 210 81.36 8.37 -20.46
N TRP A 211 81.97 7.33 -21.04
CA TRP A 211 82.62 6.24 -20.32
C TRP A 211 84.01 5.98 -20.89
N SER A 212 84.91 5.47 -20.05
CA SER A 212 86.22 4.95 -20.45
C SER A 212 86.28 3.45 -20.14
N GLY A 213 86.88 2.64 -21.01
CA GLY A 213 86.80 1.17 -20.90
C GLY A 213 85.46 0.68 -21.45
N GLN A 214 84.64 0.06 -20.61
CA GLN A 214 83.29 -0.38 -20.98
C GLN A 214 82.23 0.66 -20.58
N ALA A 215 81.16 0.79 -21.37
CA ALA A 215 80.00 1.58 -20.97
C ALA A 215 79.22 0.89 -19.84
N GLU A 216 78.47 1.67 -19.07
CA GLU A 216 77.61 1.15 -18.00
C GLU A 216 76.60 0.13 -18.53
N ALA A 217 76.57 -1.09 -17.98
CA ALA A 217 75.79 -2.18 -18.58
C ALA A 217 74.27 -1.94 -18.68
N ALA A 218 73.72 -1.09 -17.81
CA ALA A 218 72.31 -0.71 -17.81
C ALA A 218 72.16 0.79 -17.57
N LEU A 219 71.81 1.53 -18.63
CA LEU A 219 71.58 2.97 -18.56
C LEU A 219 70.09 3.26 -18.38
N ASN A 220 69.74 3.95 -17.30
CA ASN A 220 68.37 4.41 -17.06
C ASN A 220 68.18 5.85 -17.54
N TRP A 221 67.16 6.06 -18.39
CA TRP A 221 66.77 7.38 -18.83
C TRP A 221 65.32 7.69 -18.45
N ASP A 222 65.15 8.72 -17.62
CA ASP A 222 63.88 9.18 -17.04
C ASP A 222 63.19 10.27 -17.89
N GLY A 223 63.53 10.36 -19.17
CA GLY A 223 62.94 11.35 -20.07
C GLY A 223 63.44 12.79 -19.88
N LYS A 224 64.47 13.01 -19.05
CA LYS A 224 65.03 14.35 -18.79
C LYS A 224 66.26 14.66 -19.64
N ASP A 225 66.45 15.93 -19.96
CA ASP A 225 67.68 16.44 -20.60
C ASP A 225 68.82 16.67 -19.58
N GLN A 226 69.96 17.17 -20.06
CA GLN A 226 71.13 17.50 -19.25
C GLN A 226 70.86 18.56 -18.17
N SER A 227 69.84 19.40 -18.34
CA SER A 227 69.41 20.41 -17.37
C SER A 227 68.35 19.89 -16.39
N ASN A 228 68.11 18.56 -16.39
CA ASN A 228 67.11 17.89 -15.58
C ASN A 228 65.66 18.31 -15.90
N LYS A 229 65.41 18.83 -17.12
CA LYS A 229 64.08 19.18 -17.59
C LYS A 229 63.45 18.00 -18.33
N VAL A 230 62.22 17.65 -17.94
CA VAL A 230 61.42 16.61 -18.61
C VAL A 230 61.15 17.02 -20.06
N GLN A 231 61.41 16.10 -20.98
CA GLN A 231 61.21 16.31 -22.41
C GLN A 231 59.76 16.07 -22.80
N ALA A 232 59.33 16.71 -23.88
CA ALA A 232 57.97 16.60 -24.39
C ALA A 232 57.67 15.19 -24.94
N ASP A 233 56.39 14.88 -25.08
CA ASP A 233 55.98 13.65 -25.76
C ASP A 233 56.52 13.61 -27.19
N GLY A 234 56.99 12.44 -27.62
CA GLY A 234 57.61 12.27 -28.94
C GLY A 234 58.55 11.07 -29.03
N LEU A 235 59.18 10.93 -30.19
CA LEU A 235 60.15 9.88 -30.49
C LEU A 235 61.59 10.36 -30.28
N TYR A 236 62.38 9.47 -29.70
CA TYR A 236 63.77 9.65 -29.33
C TYR A 236 64.58 8.43 -29.76
N THR A 237 65.88 8.65 -29.92
CA THR A 237 66.86 7.61 -30.26
C THR A 237 68.01 7.70 -29.29
N TYR A 238 68.46 6.57 -28.76
CA TYR A 238 69.73 6.48 -28.04
C TYR A 238 70.84 6.09 -29.03
N SER A 239 71.84 6.95 -29.22
CA SER A 239 73.04 6.67 -30.03
C SER A 239 74.24 6.42 -29.12
N LEU A 240 74.99 5.35 -29.39
CA LEU A 240 76.20 4.97 -28.66
C LEU A 240 77.37 4.93 -29.65
N ARG A 241 78.43 5.67 -29.34
CA ARG A 241 79.64 5.83 -30.15
C ARG A 241 80.87 5.39 -29.36
N GLY A 242 81.79 4.66 -29.97
CA GLY A 242 83.02 4.19 -29.35
C GLY A 242 84.24 4.57 -30.17
N SER A 243 85.34 4.90 -29.50
CA SER A 243 86.66 5.03 -30.12
C SER A 243 87.74 4.36 -29.27
N ASP A 244 88.71 3.75 -29.92
CA ASP A 244 89.84 3.12 -29.25
C ASP A 244 91.09 4.02 -29.24
N ARG A 245 92.25 3.45 -28.87
CA ARG A 245 93.53 4.19 -28.82
C ARG A 245 94.24 4.31 -30.17
N ALA A 246 93.90 3.43 -31.11
CA ALA A 246 94.47 3.36 -32.46
C ALA A 246 93.66 4.14 -33.50
N GLY A 247 92.54 4.74 -33.09
CA GLY A 247 91.73 5.63 -33.92
C GLY A 247 90.48 4.96 -34.48
N ASN A 248 90.28 3.65 -34.27
CA ASN A 248 89.10 2.97 -34.80
C ASN A 248 87.80 3.51 -34.15
N TYR A 249 86.74 3.60 -34.96
CA TYR A 249 85.44 4.18 -34.57
C TYR A 249 84.28 3.20 -34.77
N PHE A 250 83.29 3.27 -33.88
CA PHE A 250 82.05 2.49 -33.95
C PHE A 250 80.84 3.35 -33.55
N GLU A 251 79.68 3.12 -34.18
CA GLU A 251 78.42 3.73 -33.80
C GLU A 251 77.24 2.75 -33.95
N THR A 252 76.34 2.76 -32.98
CA THR A 252 75.07 2.00 -33.01
C THR A 252 73.96 2.80 -32.32
N ALA A 253 72.69 2.44 -32.55
CA ALA A 253 71.57 3.16 -31.96
C ALA A 253 70.37 2.26 -31.62
N LEU A 254 69.62 2.65 -30.58
CA LEU A 254 68.30 2.12 -30.22
C LEU A 254 67.23 3.15 -30.59
N PRO A 255 66.53 2.98 -31.73
CA PRO A 255 65.50 3.92 -32.20
C PRO A 255 64.14 3.69 -31.51
N ASN A 256 63.18 4.58 -31.80
CA ASN A 256 61.76 4.47 -31.42
C ASN A 256 61.50 4.45 -29.90
N ILE A 257 62.33 5.14 -29.13
CA ILE A 257 62.07 5.39 -27.71
C ILE A 257 61.01 6.50 -27.62
N ALA A 258 59.80 6.18 -27.17
CA ALA A 258 58.68 7.10 -27.10
C ALA A 258 58.43 7.58 -25.67
N ILE A 259 58.42 8.89 -25.45
CA ILE A 259 57.79 9.50 -24.27
C ILE A 259 56.34 9.77 -24.62
N ASN A 260 55.42 9.26 -23.80
CA ASN A 260 53.99 9.55 -23.92
C ASN A 260 53.39 9.76 -22.53
N THR A 261 53.05 11.01 -22.22
CA THR A 261 52.46 11.47 -20.96
C THR A 261 51.03 11.97 -21.16
N ALA A 262 50.40 11.64 -22.28
CA ALA A 262 49.03 12.03 -22.59
C ALA A 262 48.07 11.62 -21.46
N SER A 263 47.25 12.58 -21.03
CA SER A 263 46.22 12.34 -20.02
C SER A 263 45.16 11.38 -20.57
N THR A 264 44.88 10.31 -19.84
CA THR A 264 43.88 9.28 -20.19
C THR A 264 42.73 9.24 -19.17
N PRO A 265 41.88 10.29 -19.12
CA PRO A 265 40.77 10.30 -18.17
C PRO A 265 39.73 9.24 -18.57
N PHE A 266 39.15 8.59 -17.56
CA PHE A 266 38.02 7.68 -17.74
C PHE A 266 37.02 7.85 -16.59
N PHE A 267 35.79 7.42 -16.83
CA PHE A 267 34.70 7.34 -15.86
C PHE A 267 34.36 5.88 -15.57
N ILE A 268 33.82 5.60 -14.38
CA ILE A 268 33.28 4.28 -14.07
C ILE A 268 31.83 4.25 -14.56
N GLY A 269 31.55 3.44 -15.58
CA GLY A 269 30.21 3.14 -16.03
C GLY A 269 29.61 2.00 -15.19
N LEU A 270 28.50 2.28 -14.54
CA LEU A 270 27.72 1.32 -13.75
C LEU A 270 26.29 1.24 -14.32
N SER A 271 25.69 0.04 -14.35
CA SER A 271 24.28 -0.11 -14.76
C SER A 271 23.26 0.42 -13.74
N GLY A 272 23.68 0.68 -12.50
CA GLY A 272 22.83 1.16 -11.43
C GLY A 272 23.60 1.48 -10.15
N ARG A 273 22.89 2.07 -9.18
CA ARG A 273 23.40 2.41 -7.84
C ARG A 273 23.00 1.40 -6.76
N ALA A 274 22.15 0.44 -7.10
CA ALA A 274 21.72 -0.65 -6.24
C ALA A 274 21.30 -1.85 -7.11
N PHE A 275 21.44 -3.06 -6.58
CA PHE A 275 21.13 -4.30 -7.28
C PHE A 275 20.87 -5.43 -6.27
N SER A 276 20.08 -6.44 -6.67
CA SER A 276 19.64 -7.56 -5.81
C SER A 276 19.97 -8.89 -6.49
N PRO A 277 21.10 -9.54 -6.16
CA PRO A 277 21.52 -10.80 -6.79
C PRO A 277 20.72 -12.02 -6.26
N ASN A 278 19.40 -12.02 -6.42
CA ASN A 278 18.49 -13.03 -5.89
C ASN A 278 18.07 -14.10 -6.93
N GLY A 279 18.34 -13.87 -8.21
CA GLY A 279 18.06 -14.76 -9.34
C GLY A 279 16.67 -14.60 -9.98
N ASP A 280 15.95 -13.51 -9.72
CA ASP A 280 14.60 -13.24 -10.25
C ASP A 280 14.59 -12.55 -11.64
N GLY A 281 15.77 -12.17 -12.15
CA GLY A 281 15.98 -11.48 -13.42
C GLY A 281 15.93 -9.96 -13.34
N VAL A 282 15.57 -9.38 -12.20
CA VAL A 282 15.46 -7.93 -11.96
C VAL A 282 16.68 -7.44 -11.19
N ARG A 283 17.60 -6.79 -11.91
CA ARG A 283 18.83 -6.21 -11.31
C ARG A 283 19.65 -7.24 -10.50
N ASP A 284 19.70 -8.49 -10.96
CA ASP A 284 20.57 -9.53 -10.39
C ASP A 284 22.08 -9.27 -10.49
N LYS A 285 22.46 -8.30 -11.33
CA LYS A 285 23.85 -8.03 -11.68
C LYS A 285 24.13 -6.55 -11.82
N LEU A 286 25.34 -6.19 -11.42
CA LEU A 286 25.92 -4.88 -11.70
C LEU A 286 26.86 -4.99 -12.91
N LEU A 287 26.57 -4.24 -13.97
CA LEU A 287 27.48 -4.11 -15.10
C LEU A 287 28.49 -3.01 -14.81
N ILE A 288 29.78 -3.35 -14.93
CA ILE A 288 30.90 -2.47 -14.59
C ILE A 288 31.81 -2.33 -15.81
N GLN A 289 32.15 -1.11 -16.20
CA GLN A 289 33.16 -0.87 -17.24
C GLN A 289 33.82 0.51 -17.11
N PRO A 290 35.08 0.67 -17.53
CA PRO A 290 35.66 1.99 -17.71
C PRO A 290 35.12 2.60 -19.01
N VAL A 291 34.69 3.85 -18.95
CA VAL A 291 34.18 4.63 -20.08
C VAL A 291 35.19 5.72 -20.40
N MET A 292 35.72 5.71 -21.62
CA MET A 292 36.79 6.61 -22.08
C MET A 292 36.63 6.92 -23.56
N GLU A 293 37.24 8.01 -24.02
CA GLU A 293 37.17 8.47 -25.41
C GLU A 293 37.87 7.52 -26.39
N SER A 294 38.99 6.92 -25.98
CA SER A 294 39.73 5.96 -26.78
C SER A 294 40.31 4.86 -25.90
N ILE A 295 40.17 3.60 -26.36
CA ILE A 295 40.76 2.41 -25.72
C ILE A 295 42.14 2.05 -26.29
N GLN A 296 42.67 2.86 -27.21
CA GLN A 296 43.95 2.60 -27.85
C GLN A 296 45.08 2.63 -26.81
N GLY A 297 45.93 1.60 -26.82
CA GLY A 297 47.06 1.46 -25.90
C GLY A 297 46.68 0.98 -24.50
N VAL A 298 45.43 0.60 -24.23
CA VAL A 298 45.06 -0.08 -22.98
C VAL A 298 45.62 -1.51 -23.01
N SER A 299 46.44 -1.87 -22.02
CA SER A 299 47.01 -3.21 -21.88
C SER A 299 46.14 -4.13 -21.02
N SER A 300 45.60 -3.59 -19.91
CA SER A 300 44.67 -4.29 -19.02
C SER A 300 43.91 -3.30 -18.15
N TRP A 301 42.88 -3.77 -17.46
CA TRP A 301 42.22 -3.00 -16.41
C TRP A 301 41.83 -3.93 -15.27
N THR A 302 41.89 -3.43 -14.04
CA THR A 302 41.56 -4.17 -12.82
C THR A 302 40.29 -3.60 -12.20
N ILE A 303 39.37 -4.49 -11.85
CA ILE A 303 38.16 -4.21 -11.08
C ILE A 303 38.40 -4.63 -9.65
N GLN A 304 38.13 -3.74 -8.71
CA GLN A 304 38.09 -4.05 -7.28
C GLN A 304 36.75 -3.65 -6.70
N ILE A 305 36.13 -4.53 -5.92
CA ILE A 305 34.97 -4.18 -5.09
C ILE A 305 35.46 -3.99 -3.66
N LEU A 306 35.13 -2.85 -3.10
CA LEU A 306 35.54 -2.39 -1.79
C LEU A 306 34.33 -2.39 -0.85
N THR A 307 34.51 -2.82 0.39
CA THR A 307 33.52 -2.60 1.46
C THR A 307 33.47 -1.12 1.87
N SER A 308 32.52 -0.75 2.73
CA SER A 308 32.41 0.61 3.29
C SER A 308 33.66 1.08 4.04
N VAL A 309 34.47 0.16 4.58
CA VAL A 309 35.75 0.45 5.26
C VAL A 309 36.97 0.36 4.33
N GLY A 310 36.77 0.09 3.04
CA GLY A 310 37.81 0.06 2.02
C GLY A 310 38.53 -1.28 1.84
N GLU A 311 38.01 -2.37 2.42
CA GLU A 311 38.56 -3.71 2.21
C GLU A 311 38.18 -4.26 0.83
N VAL A 312 39.14 -4.84 0.10
CA VAL A 312 38.88 -5.44 -1.21
C VAL A 312 38.30 -6.84 -1.02
N VAL A 313 37.03 -7.03 -1.41
CA VAL A 313 36.31 -8.31 -1.33
C VAL A 313 36.21 -9.05 -2.67
N PHE A 314 36.39 -8.32 -3.77
CA PHE A 314 36.46 -8.89 -5.11
C PHE A 314 37.53 -8.16 -5.92
N ASN A 315 38.33 -8.91 -6.67
CA ASN A 315 39.36 -8.39 -7.57
C ASN A 315 39.42 -9.21 -8.87
N SER A 316 39.41 -8.54 -10.02
CA SER A 316 39.52 -9.20 -11.33
C SER A 316 40.30 -8.34 -12.31
N GLU A 317 41.25 -8.93 -13.03
CA GLU A 317 41.97 -8.27 -14.13
C GLU A 317 41.37 -8.69 -15.48
N GLN A 318 41.19 -7.72 -16.36
CA GLN A 318 40.56 -7.87 -17.67
C GLN A 318 41.50 -7.33 -18.75
N LYS A 319 41.65 -8.07 -19.85
CA LYS A 319 42.51 -7.68 -20.99
C LYS A 319 41.82 -6.83 -22.05
N THR A 320 40.49 -6.82 -22.04
CA THR A 320 39.68 -6.12 -23.04
C THR A 320 38.62 -5.28 -22.36
N ILE A 321 38.35 -4.08 -22.89
CA ILE A 321 37.28 -3.22 -22.39
C ILE A 321 35.93 -3.76 -22.87
N LYS A 322 35.22 -4.44 -21.96
CA LYS A 322 33.83 -4.89 -22.12
C LYS A 322 33.11 -4.77 -20.77
N PRO A 323 31.77 -4.63 -20.73
CA PRO A 323 31.01 -4.70 -19.49
C PRO A 323 31.32 -5.99 -18.72
N PHE A 324 31.80 -5.85 -17.49
CA PHE A 324 31.99 -6.93 -16.54
C PHE A 324 30.71 -7.12 -15.73
N GLU A 325 30.23 -8.35 -15.63
CA GLU A 325 29.04 -8.67 -14.85
C GLU A 325 29.46 -9.10 -13.45
N TRP A 326 29.11 -8.30 -12.45
CA TRP A 326 29.32 -8.66 -11.06
C TRP A 326 28.01 -9.09 -10.40
N LEU A 327 28.02 -10.29 -9.82
CA LEU A 327 26.85 -10.96 -9.23
C LEU A 327 26.81 -10.81 -7.69
N GLY A 328 27.51 -9.82 -7.13
CA GLY A 328 27.54 -9.62 -5.67
C GLY A 328 28.28 -10.72 -4.90
N VAL A 329 29.24 -11.39 -5.55
CA VAL A 329 30.05 -12.45 -4.94
C VAL A 329 31.50 -12.01 -4.73
N ASP A 330 32.18 -12.67 -3.79
CA ASP A 330 33.62 -12.53 -3.57
C ASP A 330 34.45 -13.30 -4.63
N ASN A 331 35.78 -13.26 -4.53
CA ASN A 331 36.67 -14.01 -5.42
C ASN A 331 36.52 -15.55 -5.38
N LYS A 332 35.86 -16.12 -4.35
CA LYS A 332 35.58 -17.55 -4.23
C LYS A 332 34.18 -17.91 -4.76
N GLY A 333 33.41 -16.93 -5.23
CA GLY A 333 32.02 -17.10 -5.65
C GLY A 333 31.03 -17.18 -4.48
N MET A 334 31.44 -16.82 -3.27
CA MET A 334 30.54 -16.76 -2.11
C MET A 334 29.74 -15.44 -2.16
N PRO A 335 28.41 -15.48 -1.94
CA PRO A 335 27.59 -14.27 -1.83
C PRO A 335 28.11 -13.35 -0.73
N LEU A 336 28.17 -12.06 -1.04
CA LEU A 336 28.51 -11.03 -0.08
C LEU A 336 27.28 -10.62 0.73
N ALA A 337 27.52 -10.11 1.93
CA ALA A 337 26.45 -9.59 2.78
C ALA A 337 25.83 -8.32 2.19
N GLU A 338 24.56 -8.07 2.48
CA GLU A 338 23.89 -6.82 2.13
C GLU A 338 24.62 -5.62 2.73
N GLY A 339 24.63 -4.51 1.99
CA GLY A 339 25.27 -3.27 2.42
C GLY A 339 25.85 -2.45 1.28
N LEU A 340 26.64 -1.45 1.66
CA LEU A 340 27.25 -0.50 0.73
C LEU A 340 28.65 -0.94 0.30
N TYR A 341 28.85 -0.98 -1.02
CA TYR A 341 30.10 -1.32 -1.68
C TYR A 341 30.57 -0.19 -2.60
N ARG A 342 31.85 -0.16 -2.97
CA ARG A 342 32.39 0.76 -3.99
C ARG A 342 33.16 -0.01 -5.04
N VAL A 343 33.05 0.42 -6.29
CA VAL A 343 33.84 -0.11 -7.40
C VAL A 343 35.06 0.76 -7.59
N ALA A 344 36.26 0.17 -7.53
CA ALA A 344 37.49 0.81 -7.94
C ALA A 344 38.01 0.20 -9.23
N LEU A 345 38.27 1.05 -10.22
CA LEU A 345 38.85 0.65 -11.50
C LEU A 345 40.26 1.23 -11.62
N THR A 346 41.20 0.43 -12.11
CA THR A 346 42.53 0.87 -12.53
C THR A 346 42.74 0.45 -13.97
N VAL A 347 43.02 1.39 -14.87
CA VAL A 347 43.23 1.10 -16.30
C VAL A 347 44.72 1.26 -16.61
N THR A 348 45.39 0.19 -17.01
CA THR A 348 46.82 0.18 -17.32
C THR A 348 47.03 0.32 -18.83
N PHE A 349 47.90 1.24 -19.22
CA PHE A 349 48.27 1.49 -20.61
C PHE A 349 49.66 0.94 -20.94
N GLU A 350 49.93 0.71 -22.23
CA GLU A 350 51.21 0.20 -22.74
C GLU A 350 52.40 1.09 -22.37
N ASN A 351 52.19 2.41 -22.24
CA ASN A 351 53.21 3.37 -21.81
C ASN A 351 53.51 3.34 -20.30
N GLY A 352 52.76 2.58 -19.49
CA GLY A 352 52.93 2.48 -18.04
C GLY A 352 51.88 3.24 -17.24
N ASN A 353 51.28 4.28 -17.81
CA ASN A 353 50.27 5.09 -17.13
C ASN A 353 49.10 4.22 -16.62
N ALA A 354 48.74 4.37 -15.34
CA ALA A 354 47.74 3.53 -14.68
C ALA A 354 46.73 4.33 -13.83
N PRO A 355 45.89 5.20 -14.42
CA PRO A 355 44.90 5.97 -13.66
C PRO A 355 43.94 5.06 -12.87
N ARG A 356 43.66 5.46 -11.63
CA ARG A 356 42.68 4.81 -10.73
C ARG A 356 41.50 5.72 -10.42
N ARG A 357 40.30 5.13 -10.33
CA ARG A 357 39.05 5.79 -9.91
C ARG A 357 38.28 4.90 -8.95
N VAL A 358 37.46 5.51 -8.09
CA VAL A 358 36.54 4.83 -7.16
C VAL A 358 35.15 5.42 -7.35
N SER A 359 34.12 4.60 -7.37
CA SER A 359 32.74 5.02 -7.53
C SER A 359 32.17 5.59 -6.22
N ASP A 360 31.00 6.22 -6.33
CA ASP A 360 30.08 6.39 -5.22
C ASP A 360 29.61 5.03 -4.67
N PRO A 361 29.08 4.98 -3.43
CA PRO A 361 28.55 3.74 -2.86
C PRO A 361 27.44 3.14 -3.72
N ILE A 362 27.44 1.81 -3.81
CA ILE A 362 26.44 0.97 -4.48
C ILE A 362 25.83 0.06 -3.42
N SER A 363 24.50 -0.06 -3.40
CA SER A 363 23.81 -0.96 -2.47
C SER A 363 23.69 -2.37 -3.05
N LEU A 364 24.14 -3.38 -2.29
CA LEU A 364 23.74 -4.78 -2.48
C LEU A 364 22.63 -5.03 -1.47
N ASP A 365 21.41 -5.28 -1.95
CA ASP A 365 20.23 -5.40 -1.10
C ASP A 365 19.29 -6.46 -1.67
N LEU A 366 19.03 -7.49 -0.88
CA LEU A 366 18.18 -8.65 -1.19
C LEU A 366 16.86 -8.59 -0.42
N THR A 367 16.69 -7.58 0.44
CA THR A 367 15.58 -7.51 1.39
C THR A 367 14.46 -6.68 0.79
N PRO A 368 13.34 -7.30 0.35
CA PRO A 368 12.20 -6.54 -0.10
C PRO A 368 11.61 -5.72 1.04
N ALA A 369 10.88 -4.67 0.66
CA ALA A 369 10.04 -3.93 1.58
C ALA A 369 9.09 -4.88 2.34
N LYS A 370 8.58 -4.43 3.48
CA LYS A 370 7.63 -5.17 4.30
C LYS A 370 6.52 -4.25 4.76
N ALA A 371 5.31 -4.78 4.89
CA ALA A 371 4.18 -4.12 5.56
C ALA A 371 3.06 -5.14 5.85
N ARG A 372 2.11 -4.76 6.70
CA ARG A 372 0.83 -5.45 6.89
C ARG A 372 -0.29 -4.44 6.80
N VAL A 373 -1.40 -4.84 6.20
CA VAL A 373 -2.58 -3.99 6.04
C VAL A 373 -3.81 -4.73 6.53
N ARG A 374 -4.70 -4.01 7.21
CA ARG A 374 -6.04 -4.48 7.59
C ARG A 374 -7.07 -3.37 7.39
N SER A 375 -8.29 -3.71 7.01
CA SER A 375 -9.41 -2.76 7.09
C SER A 375 -10.07 -2.78 8.47
N ASN A 376 -10.72 -1.67 8.83
CA ASN A 376 -11.53 -1.60 10.06
C ASN A 376 -12.85 -2.39 9.96
N TYR A 377 -13.44 -2.50 8.76
CA TYR A 377 -14.62 -3.32 8.46
C TYR A 377 -14.51 -3.96 7.07
N LEU A 378 -15.42 -4.89 6.75
CA LEU A 378 -15.49 -5.58 5.45
C LEU A 378 -16.63 -5.08 4.56
N VAL A 379 -17.47 -4.16 5.05
CA VAL A 379 -18.55 -3.54 4.28
C VAL A 379 -18.81 -2.11 4.78
N PHE A 380 -19.03 -1.20 3.85
CA PHE A 380 -19.29 0.22 4.10
C PHE A 380 -20.23 0.79 3.02
N SER A 381 -20.90 1.92 3.32
CA SER A 381 -21.89 2.57 2.44
C SER A 381 -21.58 4.07 2.33
N PRO A 382 -20.98 4.53 1.22
CA PRO A 382 -20.62 5.94 1.04
C PRO A 382 -21.82 6.81 0.61
N ASP A 383 -22.88 6.85 1.42
CA ASP A 383 -24.11 7.59 1.12
C ASP A 383 -24.28 8.91 1.90
N GLY A 384 -23.38 9.18 2.85
CA GLY A 384 -23.34 10.42 3.61
C GLY A 384 -24.29 10.45 4.81
N ASP A 385 -24.77 9.30 5.27
CA ASP A 385 -25.62 9.19 6.48
C ASP A 385 -24.81 9.29 7.80
N GLY A 386 -23.48 9.35 7.72
CA GLY A 386 -22.56 9.44 8.85
C GLY A 386 -22.13 8.08 9.41
N ALA A 387 -22.69 6.97 8.92
CA ALA A 387 -22.45 5.62 9.43
C ALA A 387 -21.71 4.77 8.40
N ARG A 388 -20.39 4.62 8.60
CA ARG A 388 -19.49 3.87 7.69
C ARG A 388 -19.50 4.42 6.26
N ASP A 389 -19.49 5.76 6.13
CA ASP A 389 -19.27 6.44 4.86
C ASP A 389 -17.86 6.22 4.29
N THR A 390 -16.92 5.85 5.16
CA THR A 390 -15.52 5.60 4.81
C THR A 390 -15.05 4.25 5.32
N ILE A 391 -14.03 3.71 4.65
CA ILE A 391 -13.27 2.54 5.09
C ILE A 391 -11.83 2.98 5.39
N LYS A 392 -11.30 2.52 6.53
CA LYS A 392 -9.93 2.85 6.97
C LYS A 392 -9.04 1.63 6.89
N PHE A 393 -7.92 1.77 6.18
CA PHE A 393 -6.84 0.79 6.07
C PHE A 393 -5.72 1.14 7.04
N MET A 394 -5.49 0.27 8.00
CA MET A 394 -4.45 0.41 9.01
C MET A 394 -3.17 -0.29 8.53
N VAL A 395 -2.07 0.44 8.51
CA VAL A 395 -0.77 -0.08 8.06
C VAL A 395 0.15 -0.29 9.26
N SER A 396 0.81 -1.46 9.33
CA SER A 396 1.71 -1.79 10.44
C SER A 396 2.92 -2.60 9.99
N GLY A 397 4.02 -2.49 10.75
CA GLY A 397 5.26 -3.23 10.46
C GLY A 397 5.91 -2.85 9.14
N ALA A 398 5.67 -1.62 8.66
CA ALA A 398 6.22 -1.15 7.40
C ALA A 398 7.72 -0.83 7.48
N SER A 399 8.48 -1.13 6.43
CA SER A 399 9.82 -0.55 6.22
C SER A 399 9.72 0.84 5.60
N GLU A 400 10.80 1.62 5.75
CA GLU A 400 10.94 2.94 5.16
C GLU A 400 11.44 2.79 3.72
N GLU A 401 10.70 3.33 2.75
CA GLU A 401 10.97 3.16 1.32
C GLU A 401 10.95 4.51 0.58
N GLU A 402 11.60 4.60 -0.59
CA GLU A 402 11.55 5.82 -1.42
C GLU A 402 10.12 6.11 -1.92
N GLU A 403 9.40 5.08 -2.36
CA GLU A 403 8.02 5.21 -2.83
C GLU A 403 7.20 3.98 -2.45
N TRP A 404 6.01 4.23 -1.93
CA TRP A 404 4.95 3.23 -1.80
C TRP A 404 3.78 3.63 -2.68
N LYS A 405 3.10 2.62 -3.21
CA LYS A 405 1.91 2.74 -4.04
C LYS A 405 0.74 2.00 -3.40
N ALA A 406 -0.33 2.74 -3.14
CA ALA A 406 -1.61 2.22 -2.66
C ALA A 406 -2.64 2.22 -3.79
N GLU A 407 -3.34 1.11 -3.94
CA GLU A 407 -4.34 0.90 -4.98
C GLU A 407 -5.59 0.27 -4.37
N ILE A 408 -6.77 0.72 -4.80
CA ILE A 408 -8.03 0.00 -4.55
C ILE A 408 -8.45 -0.64 -5.86
N LEU A 409 -8.54 -1.96 -5.83
CA LEU A 409 -8.82 -2.79 -6.99
C LEU A 409 -10.22 -3.35 -6.89
N ASP A 410 -10.99 -3.16 -7.95
CA ASP A 410 -12.22 -3.92 -8.21
C ASP A 410 -11.82 -5.37 -8.54
N ILE A 411 -12.33 -6.34 -7.78
CA ILE A 411 -11.99 -7.77 -7.96
C ILE A 411 -12.68 -8.37 -9.18
N GLU A 412 -13.88 -7.89 -9.52
CA GLU A 412 -14.69 -8.43 -10.62
C GLU A 412 -14.06 -8.06 -11.97
N TYR A 413 -13.66 -6.81 -12.12
CA TYR A 413 -13.09 -6.29 -13.39
C TYR A 413 -11.57 -6.20 -13.39
N GLY A 414 -10.91 -6.36 -12.23
CA GLY A 414 -9.45 -6.22 -12.09
C GLY A 414 -8.96 -4.79 -12.34
N THR A 415 -9.83 -3.79 -12.20
CA THR A 415 -9.52 -2.39 -12.48
C THR A 415 -9.12 -1.64 -11.22
N ILE A 416 -8.20 -0.68 -11.35
CA ILE A 416 -7.81 0.20 -10.25
C ILE A 416 -8.76 1.39 -10.25
N VAL A 417 -9.56 1.53 -9.19
CA VAL A 417 -10.52 2.64 -9.06
C VAL A 417 -9.92 3.83 -8.32
N TYR A 418 -8.97 3.58 -7.42
CA TYR A 418 -8.27 4.61 -6.69
C TYR A 418 -6.79 4.28 -6.56
N MET A 419 -5.93 5.31 -6.62
CA MET A 419 -4.49 5.18 -6.47
C MET A 419 -3.91 6.36 -5.69
N ALA A 420 -3.01 6.07 -4.75
CA ALA A 420 -2.23 7.06 -4.03
C ALA A 420 -0.76 6.65 -3.92
N LYS A 421 0.11 7.63 -3.65
CA LYS A 421 1.54 7.44 -3.44
C LYS A 421 2.00 8.20 -2.20
N TRP A 422 3.04 7.69 -1.54
CA TRP A 422 3.72 8.38 -0.45
C TRP A 422 5.19 7.97 -0.38
N GLU A 423 6.00 8.85 0.20
CA GLU A 423 7.44 8.67 0.44
C GLU A 423 7.67 8.29 1.92
N GLY A 424 8.68 7.46 2.19
CA GLY A 424 9.04 7.05 3.55
C GLY A 424 8.12 5.97 4.12
N LEU A 425 7.63 6.17 5.35
CA LEU A 425 6.75 5.22 6.03
C LEU A 425 5.27 5.43 5.62
N PRO A 426 4.55 4.37 5.19
CA PRO A 426 3.12 4.45 4.91
C PRO A 426 2.32 4.83 6.15
N SER A 427 1.42 5.80 6.00
CA SER A 427 0.39 6.08 7.01
C SER A 427 -0.85 5.21 6.82
N ASP A 428 -1.72 5.19 7.82
CA ASP A 428 -3.10 4.75 7.63
C ASP A 428 -3.75 5.55 6.48
N PHE A 429 -4.60 4.87 5.72
CA PHE A 429 -5.31 5.45 4.58
C PHE A 429 -6.81 5.30 4.75
N GLU A 430 -7.57 6.35 4.47
CA GLU A 430 -9.03 6.35 4.56
C GLU A 430 -9.61 6.63 3.18
N TRP A 431 -10.58 5.81 2.78
CA TRP A 431 -11.25 5.90 1.49
C TRP A 431 -12.73 6.15 1.67
N ASP A 432 -13.25 7.13 0.94
CA ASP A 432 -14.65 7.58 0.96
C ASP A 432 -15.49 6.95 -0.16
N GLY A 433 -14.96 5.91 -0.81
CA GLY A 433 -15.63 5.24 -1.92
C GLY A 433 -15.54 5.99 -3.24
N ARG A 434 -14.75 7.07 -3.37
CA ARG A 434 -14.59 7.80 -4.64
C ARG A 434 -13.39 7.32 -5.44
N ASP A 435 -13.55 7.26 -6.75
CA ASP A 435 -12.45 6.99 -7.67
C ASP A 435 -11.47 8.18 -7.75
N SER A 436 -10.38 8.02 -8.51
CA SER A 436 -9.38 9.09 -8.72
C SER A 436 -9.91 10.36 -9.41
N THR A 437 -11.13 10.33 -9.95
CA THR A 437 -11.81 11.50 -10.54
C THR A 437 -12.74 12.21 -9.55
N GLY A 438 -12.96 11.63 -8.37
CA GLY A 438 -13.91 12.11 -7.35
C GLY A 438 -15.33 11.59 -7.55
N THR A 439 -15.56 10.68 -8.50
CA THR A 439 -16.87 10.05 -8.73
C THR A 439 -17.03 8.86 -7.78
N THR A 440 -18.23 8.59 -7.28
CA THR A 440 -18.48 7.40 -6.45
C THR A 440 -18.17 6.14 -7.25
N ALA A 441 -17.33 5.27 -6.70
CA ALA A 441 -17.03 3.97 -7.27
C ALA A 441 -18.30 3.09 -7.27
N PRO A 442 -18.48 2.20 -8.28
CA PRO A 442 -19.64 1.33 -8.34
C PRO A 442 -19.79 0.43 -7.11
N ASP A 443 -21.02 0.03 -6.79
CA ASP A 443 -21.25 -1.06 -5.84
C ASP A 443 -20.50 -2.31 -6.30
N GLY A 444 -19.75 -2.93 -5.40
CA GLY A 444 -18.86 -4.01 -5.80
C GLY A 444 -17.96 -4.52 -4.68
N ILE A 445 -17.13 -5.49 -5.05
CA ILE A 445 -16.19 -6.15 -4.15
C ILE A 445 -14.78 -5.68 -4.49
N TYR A 446 -14.09 -5.14 -3.49
CA TYR A 446 -12.82 -4.47 -3.64
C TYR A 446 -11.75 -5.08 -2.74
N VAL A 447 -10.48 -4.83 -3.10
CA VAL A 447 -9.33 -5.10 -2.26
C VAL A 447 -8.36 -3.93 -2.32
N TYR A 448 -7.79 -3.57 -1.17
CA TYR A 448 -6.74 -2.59 -1.11
C TYR A 448 -5.38 -3.30 -1.24
N ARG A 449 -4.52 -2.82 -2.13
CA ARG A 449 -3.16 -3.32 -2.35
C ARG A 449 -2.17 -2.21 -2.02
N LEU A 450 -1.24 -2.52 -1.14
CA LEU A 450 -0.07 -1.69 -0.87
C LEU A 450 1.16 -2.38 -1.45
N SER A 451 1.95 -1.64 -2.23
CA SER A 451 3.15 -2.16 -2.88
C SER A 451 4.29 -1.16 -2.88
N SER A 452 5.53 -1.66 -2.94
CA SER A 452 6.73 -0.84 -3.12
C SER A 452 7.75 -1.64 -3.95
N VAL A 453 8.62 -0.92 -4.65
CA VAL A 453 9.77 -1.47 -5.36
C VAL A 453 10.98 -0.64 -4.95
N ASP A 454 11.95 -1.28 -4.31
CA ASP A 454 13.12 -0.57 -3.78
C ASP A 454 14.13 -0.21 -4.89
N PRO A 455 15.17 0.58 -4.59
CA PRO A 455 16.22 0.91 -5.57
C PRO A 455 17.03 -0.29 -6.06
N ALA A 456 17.07 -1.41 -5.35
CA ALA A 456 17.73 -2.64 -5.78
C ALA A 456 16.85 -3.48 -6.71
N GLY A 457 15.56 -3.17 -6.81
CA GLY A 457 14.57 -3.87 -7.63
C GLY A 457 13.75 -4.90 -6.87
N ASN A 458 13.88 -5.01 -5.55
CA ASN A 458 13.08 -5.95 -4.77
C ASN A 458 11.62 -5.46 -4.71
N GLU A 459 10.70 -6.29 -5.19
CA GLU A 459 9.27 -5.98 -5.18
C GLU A 459 8.59 -6.50 -3.92
N PHE A 460 7.67 -5.72 -3.39
CA PHE A 460 6.78 -6.13 -2.32
C PHE A 460 5.34 -5.71 -2.61
N ALA A 461 4.39 -6.59 -2.32
CA ALA A 461 2.97 -6.27 -2.33
C ALA A 461 2.20 -7.03 -1.25
N VAL A 462 1.29 -6.34 -0.57
CA VAL A 462 0.36 -6.91 0.40
C VAL A 462 -1.05 -6.42 0.11
N LYS A 463 -2.03 -7.31 0.31
CA LYS A 463 -3.45 -7.01 0.14
C LYS A 463 -4.15 -7.00 1.50
N SER A 464 -5.16 -6.15 1.64
CA SER A 464 -6.11 -6.21 2.75
C SER A 464 -7.03 -7.44 2.64
N GLU A 465 -7.88 -7.63 3.64
CA GLU A 465 -9.11 -8.40 3.48
C GLU A 465 -9.96 -7.83 2.33
N VAL A 466 -10.75 -8.69 1.70
CA VAL A 466 -11.73 -8.29 0.68
C VAL A 466 -12.88 -7.55 1.38
N PHE A 467 -13.32 -6.43 0.81
CA PHE A 467 -14.39 -5.62 1.36
C PHE A 467 -15.40 -5.20 0.28
N THR A 468 -16.61 -4.84 0.70
CA THR A 468 -17.74 -4.50 -0.18
C THR A 468 -18.11 -3.03 -0.04
N LEU A 469 -18.26 -2.34 -1.17
CA LEU A 469 -18.95 -1.06 -1.27
C LEU A 469 -20.40 -1.36 -1.67
N ASP A 470 -21.37 -0.97 -0.83
CA ASP A 470 -22.81 -1.12 -1.13
C ASP A 470 -23.54 0.17 -0.76
N ALA A 471 -23.71 1.05 -1.75
CA ALA A 471 -24.42 2.32 -1.64
C ALA A 471 -25.93 2.20 -1.94
N LYS A 472 -26.51 0.99 -1.98
CA LYS A 472 -27.94 0.81 -2.28
C LYS A 472 -28.80 1.45 -1.20
N GLU A 473 -29.79 2.24 -1.59
CA GLU A 473 -30.75 2.77 -0.63
C GLU A 473 -31.48 1.63 0.11
N THR A 474 -31.82 1.86 1.38
CA THR A 474 -32.55 0.89 2.22
C THR A 474 -33.95 1.40 2.55
N PRO A 475 -34.83 1.60 1.54
CA PRO A 475 -36.16 2.14 1.78
C PRO A 475 -37.00 1.14 2.57
N ILE A 476 -37.59 1.58 3.67
CA ILE A 476 -38.52 0.78 4.46
C ILE A 476 -39.85 1.51 4.63
N ALA A 477 -40.94 0.78 4.79
CA ALA A 477 -42.25 1.34 5.09
C ALA A 477 -42.99 0.49 6.13
N LEU A 478 -43.79 1.16 6.96
CA LEU A 478 -44.60 0.55 7.99
C LEU A 478 -46.02 1.11 7.90
N ARG A 479 -47.00 0.25 7.63
CA ARG A 479 -48.40 0.64 7.48
C ARG A 479 -49.27 -0.11 8.48
N VAL A 480 -50.04 0.62 9.28
CA VAL A 480 -51.10 0.02 10.10
C VAL A 480 -52.34 -0.28 9.24
N GLU A 481 -52.96 -1.44 9.42
CA GLU A 481 -54.06 -1.89 8.56
C GLU A 481 -55.46 -1.44 9.04
N ALA A 482 -55.58 -0.99 10.29
CA ALA A 482 -56.81 -0.51 10.90
C ALA A 482 -56.59 0.81 11.65
N SER A 483 -57.66 1.58 11.86
CA SER A 483 -57.63 2.82 12.65
C SER A 483 -57.58 2.59 14.16
N GLY A 484 -57.79 1.35 14.62
CA GLY A 484 -57.72 0.95 16.02
C GLY A 484 -58.32 -0.44 16.26
N PHE A 485 -58.26 -0.89 17.51
CA PHE A 485 -58.58 -2.26 17.92
C PHE A 485 -58.92 -2.32 19.42
N SER A 486 -59.55 -3.41 19.88
CA SER A 486 -59.94 -3.65 21.27
C SER A 486 -59.40 -5.01 21.75
N PRO A 487 -58.24 -5.05 22.45
CA PRO A 487 -57.64 -6.29 22.94
C PRO A 487 -58.28 -6.79 24.25
N ASN A 488 -59.61 -6.94 24.26
CA ASN A 488 -60.37 -7.32 25.46
C ASN A 488 -60.56 -8.86 25.59
N GLY A 489 -60.20 -9.63 24.56
CA GLY A 489 -60.26 -11.09 24.50
C GLY A 489 -61.62 -11.66 24.10
N ASP A 490 -62.52 -10.87 23.50
CA ASP A 490 -63.86 -11.29 23.07
C ASP A 490 -63.91 -11.86 21.63
N GLY A 491 -62.78 -11.88 20.93
CA GLY A 491 -62.62 -12.35 19.56
C GLY A 491 -62.90 -11.28 18.49
N VAL A 492 -63.24 -10.05 18.88
CA VAL A 492 -63.57 -8.94 17.97
C VAL A 492 -62.47 -7.90 18.02
N LYS A 493 -61.68 -7.81 16.95
CA LYS A 493 -60.59 -6.83 16.82
C LYS A 493 -59.60 -6.86 17.99
N ASP A 494 -59.29 -8.05 18.50
CA ASP A 494 -58.29 -8.24 19.58
C ASP A 494 -56.84 -7.99 19.13
N LEU A 495 -56.61 -8.03 17.82
CA LEU A 495 -55.29 -7.87 17.20
C LEU A 495 -55.31 -6.72 16.21
N ILE A 496 -54.21 -5.99 16.14
CA ILE A 496 -53.95 -5.03 15.08
C ILE A 496 -52.77 -5.49 14.23
N SER A 497 -52.94 -5.40 12.91
CA SER A 497 -51.97 -5.84 11.91
C SER A 497 -51.22 -4.68 11.27
N PHE A 498 -49.97 -4.96 10.88
CA PHE A 498 -49.07 -4.03 10.22
C PHE A 498 -48.48 -4.66 8.97
N GLY A 499 -48.60 -3.95 7.85
CA GLY A 499 -47.86 -4.23 6.63
C GLY A 499 -46.45 -3.64 6.73
N VAL A 500 -45.45 -4.51 6.79
CA VAL A 500 -44.03 -4.12 6.78
C VAL A 500 -43.47 -4.34 5.38
N ASN A 501 -42.95 -3.28 4.77
CA ASN A 501 -42.20 -3.38 3.53
C ASN A 501 -40.70 -3.22 3.83
N LEU A 502 -39.97 -4.34 3.76
CA LEU A 502 -38.52 -4.41 3.95
C LEU A 502 -37.90 -5.11 2.72
N PRO A 503 -37.69 -4.39 1.61
CA PRO A 503 -37.25 -4.99 0.34
C PRO A 503 -35.85 -5.60 0.42
N ILE A 504 -35.00 -5.11 1.34
CA ILE A 504 -33.64 -5.60 1.57
C ILE A 504 -33.59 -6.23 2.97
N ALA A 505 -33.78 -7.55 3.04
CA ALA A 505 -33.63 -8.32 4.28
C ALA A 505 -32.20 -8.83 4.50
N GLN A 506 -31.40 -8.95 3.43
CA GLN A 506 -30.01 -9.36 3.52
C GLN A 506 -29.16 -8.27 4.19
N GLY A 507 -28.24 -8.68 5.07
CA GLY A 507 -27.34 -7.76 5.77
C GLY A 507 -28.01 -6.98 6.91
N VAL A 508 -29.25 -7.29 7.29
CA VAL A 508 -29.83 -6.76 8.53
C VAL A 508 -29.08 -7.35 9.72
N VAL A 509 -28.57 -6.50 10.60
CA VAL A 509 -27.90 -6.90 11.85
C VAL A 509 -28.86 -6.80 13.04
N GLU A 510 -29.79 -5.86 12.98
CA GLU A 510 -30.78 -5.63 14.02
C GLU A 510 -32.00 -4.93 13.44
N TRP A 511 -33.18 -5.39 13.80
CA TRP A 511 -34.44 -4.68 13.59
C TRP A 511 -35.15 -4.50 14.93
N ILE A 512 -35.85 -3.38 15.08
CA ILE A 512 -36.66 -3.05 16.26
C ILE A 512 -38.01 -2.54 15.76
N LEU A 513 -39.09 -3.25 16.11
CA LEU A 513 -40.47 -2.80 15.95
C LEU A 513 -40.99 -2.43 17.34
N SER A 514 -41.29 -1.16 17.54
CA SER A 514 -41.73 -0.59 18.81
C SER A 514 -43.12 0.00 18.67
N PHE A 515 -43.90 -0.04 19.75
CA PHE A 515 -45.20 0.60 19.84
C PHE A 515 -45.11 1.65 20.93
N GLU A 516 -45.39 2.89 20.56
CA GLU A 516 -45.27 4.06 21.44
C GLU A 516 -46.65 4.66 21.69
N ASP A 517 -46.87 5.11 22.92
CA ASP A 517 -48.05 5.90 23.29
C ASP A 517 -47.99 7.34 22.72
N GLU A 518 -49.02 8.14 23.00
CA GLU A 518 -49.08 9.53 22.51
C GLU A 518 -47.92 10.42 23.01
N LYS A 519 -47.28 10.06 24.14
CA LYS A 519 -46.13 10.78 24.70
C LYS A 519 -44.80 10.29 24.11
N GLY A 520 -44.82 9.30 23.23
CA GLY A 520 -43.62 8.66 22.68
C GLY A 520 -42.98 7.65 23.63
N ILE A 521 -43.70 7.21 24.67
CA ILE A 521 -43.23 6.17 25.59
C ILE A 521 -43.48 4.82 24.94
N GLU A 522 -42.41 4.05 24.75
CA GLU A 522 -42.49 2.69 24.26
C GLU A 522 -43.20 1.79 25.28
N VAL A 523 -44.26 1.12 24.83
CA VAL A 523 -45.03 0.19 25.64
C VAL A 523 -44.75 -1.27 25.29
N LYS A 524 -44.32 -1.53 24.05
CA LYS A 524 -44.04 -2.86 23.53
C LYS A 524 -42.88 -2.80 22.53
N ARG A 525 -41.94 -3.75 22.63
CA ARG A 525 -40.82 -3.89 21.71
C ARG A 525 -40.68 -5.32 21.21
N TYR A 526 -40.51 -5.44 19.90
CA TYR A 526 -39.99 -6.63 19.24
C TYR A 526 -38.63 -6.30 18.63
N SER A 527 -37.68 -7.21 18.75
CA SER A 527 -36.35 -7.05 18.15
C SER A 527 -35.75 -8.39 17.74
N GLY A 528 -34.90 -8.36 16.73
CA GLY A 528 -34.16 -9.53 16.28
C GLY A 528 -33.03 -9.15 15.32
N SER A 529 -32.14 -10.10 15.05
CA SER A 529 -31.12 -10.00 14.01
C SER A 529 -31.58 -10.63 12.71
N ASP A 530 -32.31 -11.74 12.79
CA ASP A 530 -32.89 -12.42 11.63
C ASP A 530 -34.30 -11.90 11.36
N VAL A 531 -34.59 -11.51 10.12
CA VAL A 531 -35.91 -11.04 9.72
C VAL A 531 -36.86 -12.25 9.59
N PRO A 532 -37.93 -12.33 10.39
CA PRO A 532 -38.88 -13.45 10.31
C PRO A 532 -39.57 -13.55 8.94
N ALA A 533 -39.94 -14.75 8.51
CA ALA A 533 -40.62 -14.97 7.23
C ALA A 533 -42.01 -14.29 7.16
N ASP A 534 -42.66 -14.12 8.31
CA ASP A 534 -43.96 -13.47 8.51
C ASP A 534 -43.84 -12.00 8.91
N PHE A 535 -42.64 -11.41 8.88
CA PHE A 535 -42.41 -10.03 9.30
C PHE A 535 -43.21 -9.01 8.49
N ALA A 536 -43.53 -9.33 7.24
CA ALA A 536 -44.37 -8.51 6.36
C ALA A 536 -45.79 -8.27 6.92
N SER A 537 -46.26 -9.12 7.84
CA SER A 537 -47.58 -9.07 8.47
C SER A 537 -47.47 -9.09 9.99
N ALA A 538 -46.67 -8.20 10.56
CA ALA A 538 -46.49 -8.10 12.01
C ALA A 538 -47.81 -7.77 12.72
N GLN A 539 -47.99 -8.28 13.94
CA GLN A 539 -49.20 -8.09 14.74
C GLN A 539 -48.89 -7.64 16.16
N TRP A 540 -49.83 -6.92 16.76
CA TRP A 540 -49.80 -6.58 18.17
C TRP A 540 -51.15 -6.87 18.82
N ASP A 541 -51.10 -7.48 20.01
CA ASP A 541 -52.24 -7.88 20.84
C ASP A 541 -52.54 -6.87 21.96
N GLY A 542 -51.97 -5.67 21.88
CA GLY A 542 -52.13 -4.64 22.89
C GLY A 542 -51.39 -4.90 24.20
N ARG A 543 -50.62 -5.98 24.32
CA ARG A 543 -49.83 -6.24 25.53
C ARG A 543 -48.52 -5.49 25.52
N THR A 544 -48.17 -4.95 26.69
CA THR A 544 -46.87 -4.35 26.94
C THR A 544 -45.77 -5.42 27.04
N ASP A 545 -44.50 -4.99 27.17
CA ASP A 545 -43.40 -5.91 27.46
C ASP A 545 -43.54 -6.62 28.81
N GLN A 546 -44.28 -6.04 29.76
CA GLN A 546 -44.60 -6.67 31.05
C GLN A 546 -45.79 -7.65 30.97
N GLY A 547 -46.40 -7.81 29.78
CA GLY A 547 -47.51 -8.71 29.53
C GLY A 547 -48.89 -8.18 29.96
N SER A 548 -48.96 -7.04 30.65
CA SER A 548 -50.22 -6.33 30.92
C SER A 548 -50.77 -5.69 29.66
N LEU A 549 -52.09 -5.47 29.58
CA LEU A 549 -52.68 -4.67 28.51
C LEU A 549 -52.18 -3.22 28.61
N ALA A 550 -51.88 -2.63 27.46
CA ALA A 550 -51.62 -1.21 27.33
C ALA A 550 -52.91 -0.40 27.58
N ALA A 551 -52.76 0.82 28.08
CA ALA A 551 -53.91 1.65 28.44
C ALA A 551 -54.64 2.17 27.20
N ASP A 552 -55.92 2.52 27.34
CA ASP A 552 -56.67 3.17 26.27
C ASP A 552 -55.97 4.45 25.81
N GLY A 553 -55.89 4.66 24.49
CA GLY A 553 -55.24 5.83 23.93
C GLY A 553 -54.80 5.67 22.48
N LEU A 554 -54.12 6.70 21.99
CA LEU A 554 -53.51 6.70 20.66
C LEU A 554 -52.08 6.18 20.72
N TYR A 555 -51.76 5.31 19.77
CA TYR A 555 -50.47 4.67 19.61
C TYR A 555 -49.92 4.87 18.20
N ARG A 556 -48.61 4.67 18.07
CA ARG A 556 -47.90 4.62 16.79
C ARG A 556 -46.86 3.50 16.84
N ALA A 557 -46.71 2.78 15.75
CA ALA A 557 -45.62 1.83 15.60
C ALA A 557 -44.42 2.49 14.90
N ARG A 558 -43.20 2.19 15.36
CA ARG A 558 -41.96 2.58 14.70
C ARG A 558 -41.10 1.37 14.41
N LEU A 559 -40.60 1.30 13.19
CA LEU A 559 -39.63 0.31 12.74
C LEU A 559 -38.28 0.99 12.54
N ARG A 560 -37.25 0.43 13.18
CA ARG A 560 -35.84 0.80 12.98
C ARG A 560 -35.07 -0.43 12.53
N VAL A 561 -34.34 -0.34 11.42
CA VAL A 561 -33.53 -1.43 10.88
C VAL A 561 -32.09 -0.95 10.72
N ARG A 562 -31.14 -1.70 11.27
CA ARG A 562 -29.71 -1.45 11.18
C ARG A 562 -29.06 -2.53 10.32
N TYR A 563 -28.32 -2.09 9.31
CA TYR A 563 -27.62 -2.95 8.37
C TYR A 563 -26.15 -3.12 8.72
N GLU A 564 -25.55 -4.20 8.23
CA GLU A 564 -24.12 -4.51 8.39
C GLU A 564 -23.27 -3.43 7.74
N LYS A 565 -23.74 -2.88 6.62
CA LYS A 565 -23.10 -1.78 5.90
C LYS A 565 -23.14 -0.41 6.59
N GLY A 566 -23.78 -0.31 7.77
CA GLY A 566 -23.81 0.91 8.59
C GLY A 566 -25.18 1.59 8.63
N ASN A 567 -25.95 1.50 7.55
CA ASN A 567 -27.22 2.21 7.40
C ASN A 567 -28.23 1.93 8.52
N ILE A 568 -28.97 2.98 8.88
CA ILE A 568 -30.11 2.90 9.80
C ILE A 568 -31.35 3.43 9.09
N ALA A 569 -32.23 2.52 8.67
CA ALA A 569 -33.51 2.86 8.07
C ALA A 569 -34.59 2.98 9.16
N MET A 570 -35.47 3.99 9.05
CA MET A 570 -36.59 4.21 9.98
C MET A 570 -37.90 4.42 9.24
N ALA A 571 -38.98 3.83 9.74
CA ALA A 571 -40.35 4.06 9.29
C ALA A 571 -41.34 4.13 10.46
N GLU A 572 -42.42 4.86 10.26
CA GLU A 572 -43.47 5.04 11.25
C GLU A 572 -44.84 4.74 10.64
N SER A 573 -45.72 4.13 11.43
CA SER A 573 -47.13 3.98 11.05
C SER A 573 -47.90 5.29 11.21
N SER A 574 -49.09 5.36 10.60
CA SER A 574 -50.13 6.28 11.06
C SER A 574 -50.54 5.96 12.50
N ARG A 575 -51.16 6.93 13.19
CA ARG A 575 -51.70 6.71 14.54
C ARG A 575 -52.90 5.77 14.49
N PHE A 576 -53.06 4.96 15.53
CA PHE A 576 -54.20 4.07 15.73
C PHE A 576 -54.63 4.05 17.20
N ALA A 577 -55.90 3.74 17.48
CA ALA A 577 -56.42 3.68 18.84
C ALA A 577 -56.38 2.26 19.41
N LEU A 578 -56.05 2.15 20.70
CA LEU A 578 -56.37 0.99 21.53
C LEU A 578 -57.48 1.45 22.46
N ASP A 579 -58.60 0.72 22.48
CA ASP A 579 -59.75 1.03 23.33
C ASP A 579 -60.42 -0.26 23.81
N ILE A 580 -60.33 -0.55 25.10
CA ILE A 580 -61.01 -1.68 25.76
C ILE A 580 -62.22 -1.24 26.60
N THR A 581 -62.53 0.06 26.64
CA THR A 581 -63.58 0.60 27.50
C THR A 581 -64.92 0.58 26.77
N PRO A 582 -65.94 -0.16 27.26
CA PRO A 582 -67.24 -0.15 26.61
C PRO A 582 -68.01 1.16 26.82
N PRO A 583 -68.90 1.52 25.87
CA PRO A 583 -69.82 2.64 26.03
C PRO A 583 -70.61 2.58 27.34
N SER A 584 -70.74 3.71 28.03
CA SER A 584 -71.59 3.84 29.22
C SER A 584 -72.78 4.74 28.93
N GLY A 585 -73.78 4.86 29.81
CA GLY A 585 -74.90 5.77 29.54
C GLY A 585 -76.17 5.53 30.35
N SER A 586 -77.29 6.05 29.86
CA SER A 586 -78.61 5.92 30.47
C SER A 586 -79.73 5.92 29.43
N ILE A 587 -80.88 5.34 29.78
CA ILE A 587 -82.12 5.43 28.99
C ILE A 587 -83.05 6.46 29.64
N SER A 588 -83.53 7.43 28.86
CA SER A 588 -84.54 8.40 29.27
C SER A 588 -85.88 8.05 28.64
N LEU A 589 -86.95 8.07 29.44
CA LEU A 589 -88.29 7.66 29.06
C LEU A 589 -89.27 8.80 29.35
N THR A 590 -90.01 9.26 28.32
CA THR A 590 -91.00 10.33 28.48
C THR A 590 -92.17 10.12 27.53
N PRO A 591 -93.44 10.26 27.98
CA PRO A 591 -93.89 10.50 29.35
C PRO A 591 -93.94 9.22 30.19
N LEU A 592 -93.82 9.37 31.51
CA LEU A 592 -94.10 8.31 32.49
C LEU A 592 -95.17 8.78 33.49
N PRO A 593 -96.16 7.94 33.85
CA PRO A 593 -96.39 6.58 33.35
C PRO A 593 -96.92 6.59 31.90
N PHE A 594 -96.63 5.52 31.16
CA PHE A 594 -96.99 5.35 29.76
C PHE A 594 -98.41 4.75 29.63
N SER A 595 -99.29 5.32 28.80
CA SER A 595 -100.70 4.90 28.71
C SER A 595 -101.20 4.82 27.25
N PRO A 596 -100.83 3.78 26.49
CA PRO A 596 -101.26 3.61 25.09
C PRO A 596 -102.69 3.05 24.99
N ASP A 597 -103.71 3.83 25.35
CA ASP A 597 -105.12 3.43 25.26
C ASP A 597 -105.93 4.14 24.15
N GLY A 598 -105.29 5.06 23.43
CA GLY A 598 -105.83 5.79 22.30
C GLY A 598 -106.68 7.00 22.68
N ASP A 599 -106.55 7.52 23.90
CA ASP A 599 -107.27 8.71 24.39
C ASP A 599 -106.61 10.05 23.99
N GLY A 600 -105.42 10.01 23.39
CA GLY A 600 -104.61 11.15 22.97
C GLY A 600 -103.56 11.61 24.00
N GLN A 601 -103.52 11.02 25.19
CA GLN A 601 -102.61 11.40 26.28
C GLN A 601 -101.65 10.25 26.60
N ASN A 602 -100.35 10.52 26.60
CA ASN A 602 -99.32 9.53 26.93
C ASN A 602 -99.40 8.23 26.09
N ASP A 603 -99.99 8.31 24.90
CA ASP A 603 -100.18 7.18 23.97
C ASP A 603 -98.91 6.72 23.25
N LYS A 604 -97.91 7.60 23.22
CA LYS A 604 -96.59 7.32 22.64
C LYS A 604 -95.53 7.59 23.68
N LEU A 605 -94.58 6.68 23.78
CA LEU A 605 -93.39 6.79 24.61
C LEU A 605 -92.20 7.16 23.76
N SER A 606 -91.60 8.32 24.04
CA SER A 606 -90.30 8.71 23.52
C SER A 606 -89.21 8.07 24.38
N ILE A 607 -88.44 7.17 23.78
CA ILE A 607 -87.32 6.47 24.42
C ILE A 607 -86.01 7.04 23.85
N ARG A 608 -85.19 7.66 24.69
CA ARG A 608 -83.88 8.20 24.29
C ARG A 608 -82.76 7.41 24.96
N ILE A 609 -81.91 6.79 24.15
CA ILE A 609 -80.66 6.18 24.60
C ILE A 609 -79.59 7.27 24.60
N ILE A 610 -78.94 7.49 25.75
CA ILE A 610 -77.95 8.56 25.93
C ILE A 610 -76.60 7.89 26.25
N PRO A 611 -75.83 7.51 25.23
CA PRO A 611 -74.49 6.97 25.43
C PRO A 611 -73.49 8.08 25.83
N ARG A 612 -72.52 7.69 26.64
CA ARG A 612 -71.29 8.38 26.98
C ARG A 612 -70.15 7.51 26.47
N GLU A 613 -69.57 7.96 25.36
CA GLU A 613 -68.48 7.30 24.66
C GLU A 613 -67.54 8.38 24.11
N ALA A 614 -66.23 8.15 24.19
CA ALA A 614 -65.21 9.00 23.60
C ALA A 614 -65.06 8.72 22.09
N ASN A 615 -65.33 7.48 21.67
CA ASN A 615 -65.26 7.02 20.28
C ASN A 615 -66.60 7.12 19.53
N SER A 616 -66.57 6.84 18.23
CA SER A 616 -67.79 6.77 17.42
C SER A 616 -68.57 5.50 17.76
N ILE A 617 -69.89 5.61 17.90
CA ILE A 617 -70.80 4.47 18.05
C ILE A 617 -70.97 3.78 16.69
N SER A 618 -70.75 2.45 16.63
CA SER A 618 -70.96 1.66 15.40
C SER A 618 -72.42 1.33 15.17
N ASP A 619 -73.10 0.88 16.23
CA ASP A 619 -74.47 0.41 16.21
C ASP A 619 -75.04 0.34 17.63
N TRP A 620 -76.36 0.25 17.71
CA TRP A 620 -77.06 -0.04 18.95
C TRP A 620 -78.28 -0.91 18.69
N GLU A 621 -78.69 -1.64 19.72
CA GLU A 621 -79.93 -2.37 19.76
C GLU A 621 -80.62 -2.15 21.11
N MET A 622 -81.95 -2.16 21.11
CA MET A 622 -82.76 -2.02 22.30
C MET A 622 -83.89 -3.04 22.26
N THR A 623 -84.07 -3.77 23.36
CA THR A 623 -85.11 -4.78 23.51
C THR A 623 -86.01 -4.44 24.68
N ILE A 624 -87.33 -4.48 24.45
CA ILE A 624 -88.35 -4.36 25.51
C ILE A 624 -88.91 -5.76 25.77
N ARG A 625 -89.00 -6.15 27.03
CA ARG A 625 -89.46 -7.47 27.46
C ARG A 625 -90.66 -7.39 28.39
N ASP A 626 -91.43 -8.46 28.45
CA ASP A 626 -92.44 -8.65 29.49
C ASP A 626 -91.80 -9.16 30.79
N ARG A 627 -92.62 -9.35 31.83
CA ARG A 627 -92.16 -9.80 33.15
C ARG A 627 -91.60 -11.23 33.19
N GLU A 628 -91.94 -12.07 32.22
CA GLU A 628 -91.41 -13.44 32.10
C GLU A 628 -90.12 -13.45 31.24
N GLY A 629 -89.69 -12.30 30.73
CA GLY A 629 -88.50 -12.13 29.89
C GLY A 629 -88.75 -12.30 28.40
N ASN A 630 -90.00 -12.53 27.99
CA ASN A 630 -90.36 -12.67 26.57
C ASN A 630 -90.18 -11.32 25.87
N MET A 631 -89.64 -11.35 24.65
CA MET A 631 -89.45 -10.14 23.85
C MET A 631 -90.80 -9.59 23.38
N VAL A 632 -91.05 -8.33 23.70
CA VAL A 632 -92.22 -7.58 23.23
C VAL A 632 -91.91 -6.89 21.91
N THR A 633 -90.81 -6.14 21.86
CA THR A 633 -90.33 -5.49 20.64
C THR A 633 -88.83 -5.22 20.70
N ARG A 634 -88.21 -4.95 19.55
CA ARG A 634 -86.79 -4.65 19.40
C ARG A 634 -86.59 -3.52 18.39
N PHE A 635 -85.67 -2.62 18.71
CA PHE A 635 -85.20 -1.54 17.84
C PHE A 635 -83.69 -1.66 17.65
N SER A 636 -83.18 -1.26 16.49
CA SER A 636 -81.74 -1.25 16.22
C SER A 636 -81.41 -0.31 15.07
N ALA A 637 -80.26 0.34 15.12
CA ALA A 637 -79.73 1.13 14.00
C ALA A 637 -78.20 1.15 14.01
N LEU A 638 -77.63 1.49 12.86
CA LEU A 638 -76.20 1.82 12.74
C LEU A 638 -75.97 3.27 13.19
N GLY A 639 -74.76 3.55 13.68
CA GLY A 639 -74.35 4.85 14.20
C GLY A 639 -74.90 5.16 15.59
N ALA A 640 -74.68 6.39 16.05
CA ALA A 640 -75.20 6.84 17.35
C ALA A 640 -76.73 6.96 17.34
N PRO A 641 -77.40 6.71 18.49
CA PRO A 641 -78.84 6.96 18.64
C PRO A 641 -79.13 8.47 18.59
N VAL A 642 -79.67 8.95 17.46
CA VAL A 642 -79.85 10.40 17.19
C VAL A 642 -81.26 10.94 17.45
N ASP A 643 -82.28 10.10 17.37
CA ASP A 643 -83.69 10.49 17.56
C ASP A 643 -84.34 9.69 18.69
N PRO A 644 -85.32 10.28 19.42
CA PRO A 644 -86.13 9.49 20.34
C PRO A 644 -86.87 8.40 19.56
N ILE A 645 -86.76 7.17 20.05
CA ILE A 645 -87.49 6.03 19.53
C ILE A 645 -88.93 6.16 20.03
N GLU A 646 -89.86 6.36 19.12
CA GLU A 646 -91.29 6.46 19.43
C GLU A 646 -91.90 5.06 19.49
N TRP A 647 -92.41 4.68 20.66
CA TRP A 647 -93.10 3.40 20.85
C TRP A 647 -94.56 3.61 21.29
N ASN A 648 -95.48 2.95 20.61
CA ASN A 648 -96.92 3.02 20.86
C ASN A 648 -97.46 1.88 21.73
N GLY A 649 -96.57 1.13 22.41
CA GLY A 649 -96.97 0.05 23.30
C GLY A 649 -97.39 -1.24 22.61
N LEU A 650 -97.20 -1.35 21.30
CA LEU A 650 -97.46 -2.59 20.57
C LEU A 650 -96.23 -3.50 20.56
N SER A 651 -96.44 -4.79 20.74
CA SER A 651 -95.47 -5.82 20.45
C SER A 651 -95.22 -5.96 18.95
N SER A 652 -94.19 -6.71 18.56
CA SER A 652 -93.92 -7.05 17.16
C SER A 652 -95.05 -7.85 16.49
N SER A 653 -95.91 -8.52 17.26
CA SER A 653 -97.10 -9.23 16.77
C SER A 653 -98.37 -8.36 16.77
N GLY A 654 -98.28 -7.10 17.19
CA GLY A 654 -99.42 -6.17 17.30
C GLY A 654 -100.22 -6.29 18.60
N GLU A 655 -99.73 -7.03 19.59
CA GLU A 655 -100.36 -7.12 20.92
C GLU A 655 -100.04 -5.87 21.74
N LEU A 656 -101.05 -5.23 22.32
CA LEU A 656 -100.86 -4.07 23.20
C LEU A 656 -100.31 -4.49 24.57
N VAL A 657 -99.42 -3.67 25.14
CA VAL A 657 -99.00 -3.79 26.54
C VAL A 657 -100.18 -3.84 27.51
N LEU A 658 -99.98 -4.48 28.65
CA LEU A 658 -101.02 -4.73 29.64
C LEU A 658 -101.00 -3.65 30.74
N SER A 659 -102.17 -3.36 31.30
CA SER A 659 -102.31 -2.32 32.31
C SER A 659 -101.59 -2.67 33.60
N ALA A 660 -100.95 -1.67 34.21
CA ALA A 660 -100.23 -1.80 35.48
C ALA A 660 -99.15 -2.90 35.48
N GLU A 661 -98.49 -3.09 34.35
CA GLU A 661 -97.29 -3.93 34.22
C GLU A 661 -96.06 -3.06 33.97
N ASP A 662 -94.92 -3.56 34.45
CA ASP A 662 -93.61 -2.96 34.24
C ASP A 662 -92.90 -3.73 33.12
N TYR A 663 -92.43 -3.01 32.10
CA TYR A 663 -91.71 -3.60 30.95
C TYR A 663 -90.23 -3.24 31.03
N PRO A 664 -89.33 -4.19 31.35
CA PRO A 664 -87.89 -3.96 31.30
C PRO A 664 -87.44 -3.61 29.88
N VAL A 665 -86.61 -2.58 29.77
CA VAL A 665 -85.91 -2.22 28.54
C VAL A 665 -84.41 -2.32 28.74
N GLU A 666 -83.74 -2.97 27.80
CA GLU A 666 -82.28 -3.11 27.76
C GLU A 666 -81.77 -2.60 26.41
N ALA A 667 -80.79 -1.70 26.43
CA ALA A 667 -80.07 -1.24 25.26
C ALA A 667 -78.62 -1.72 25.31
N ILE A 668 -78.13 -2.27 24.20
CA ILE A 668 -76.74 -2.60 23.95
C ILE A 668 -76.21 -1.61 22.92
N VAL A 669 -75.17 -0.86 23.28
CA VAL A 669 -74.52 0.13 22.41
C VAL A 669 -73.10 -0.33 22.14
N ARG A 670 -72.70 -0.40 20.87
CA ARG A 670 -71.35 -0.82 20.47
C ARG A 670 -70.57 0.35 19.88
N ASP A 671 -69.28 0.46 20.21
CA ASP A 671 -68.38 1.42 19.58
C ASP A 671 -67.78 0.90 18.26
N GLN A 672 -67.06 1.76 17.56
CA GLN A 672 -66.36 1.42 16.31
C GLN A 672 -65.28 0.33 16.45
N TYR A 673 -64.84 0.00 17.66
CA TYR A 673 -63.83 -1.03 17.96
C TYR A 673 -64.44 -2.34 18.45
N GLY A 674 -65.76 -2.39 18.69
CA GLY A 674 -66.52 -3.58 19.05
C GLY A 674 -66.90 -3.65 20.52
N ASN A 675 -66.47 -2.72 21.37
CA ASN A 675 -66.81 -2.77 22.79
C ASN A 675 -68.31 -2.53 22.99
N ALA A 676 -68.95 -3.36 23.80
CA ALA A 676 -70.41 -3.36 23.98
C ALA A 676 -70.82 -2.92 25.40
N GLY A 677 -71.45 -1.75 25.47
CA GLY A 677 -72.06 -1.19 26.67
C GLY A 677 -73.52 -1.62 26.85
N ARG A 678 -73.94 -1.89 28.10
CA ARG A 678 -75.35 -2.21 28.42
C ARG A 678 -75.99 -1.12 29.28
N MET A 679 -77.21 -0.74 28.92
CA MET A 679 -78.04 0.24 29.66
C MET A 679 -79.41 -0.37 29.90
N SER A 680 -80.02 -0.09 31.05
CA SER A 680 -81.35 -0.63 31.38
C SER A 680 -82.25 0.40 32.01
N ALA A 681 -83.55 0.28 31.77
CA ALA A 681 -84.61 1.04 32.43
C ALA A 681 -85.89 0.20 32.54
N ILE A 682 -86.91 0.74 33.19
CA ILE A 682 -88.22 0.11 33.32
C ILE A 682 -89.27 1.08 32.77
N ILE A 683 -90.16 0.56 31.92
CA ILE A 683 -91.30 1.29 31.38
C ILE A 683 -92.56 0.91 32.20
N PRO A 684 -93.00 1.74 33.17
CA PRO A 684 -94.25 1.51 33.89
C PRO A 684 -95.45 1.89 33.02
N VAL A 685 -96.34 0.91 32.76
CA VAL A 685 -97.59 1.12 32.03
C VAL A 685 -98.70 1.48 33.01
N ASP A 686 -99.47 2.53 32.72
CA ASP A 686 -100.60 2.96 33.55
C ASP A 686 -101.84 2.05 33.35
N ILE A 687 -102.97 2.45 33.93
CA ILE A 687 -104.25 1.79 33.73
C ILE A 687 -104.82 2.15 32.35
N LEU A 688 -104.84 1.18 31.42
CA LEU A 688 -105.32 1.38 30.05
C LEU A 688 -106.84 1.19 29.96
N VAL A 689 -107.56 2.21 29.48
CA VAL A 689 -109.02 2.16 29.35
C VAL A 689 -109.41 1.97 27.88
N ILE A 690 -109.48 0.70 27.45
CA ILE A 690 -109.70 0.35 26.06
C ILE A 690 -111.18 0.39 25.69
N LYS A 691 -111.54 1.11 24.61
CA LYS A 691 -112.91 1.15 24.10
C LYS A 691 -113.22 -0.11 23.28
N GLU A 692 -114.25 -0.86 23.68
CA GLU A 692 -114.77 -2.04 22.98
C GLU A 692 -116.24 -1.82 22.59
N GLY A 693 -116.46 -1.33 21.36
CA GLY A 693 -117.79 -0.95 20.88
C GLY A 693 -118.41 0.17 21.74
N ASN A 694 -119.50 -0.14 22.44
CA ASN A 694 -120.21 0.79 23.33
C ASN A 694 -119.79 0.69 24.81
N ARG A 695 -118.74 -0.07 25.14
CA ARG A 695 -118.24 -0.29 26.51
C ARG A 695 -116.75 0.06 26.58
N TYR A 696 -116.24 0.22 27.79
CA TYR A 696 -114.79 0.25 28.02
C TYR A 696 -114.37 -0.98 28.81
N ARG A 697 -113.14 -1.45 28.57
CA ARG A 697 -112.53 -2.58 29.27
C ARG A 697 -111.14 -2.20 29.74
N ILE A 698 -110.88 -2.49 31.01
CA ILE A 698 -109.54 -2.43 31.60
C ILE A 698 -109.14 -3.86 31.92
N ARG A 699 -107.93 -4.28 31.52
CA ARG A 699 -107.41 -5.63 31.75
C ARG A 699 -106.20 -5.56 32.67
N VAL A 700 -106.31 -6.10 33.88
CA VAL A 700 -105.24 -5.98 34.89
C VAL A 700 -104.74 -7.37 35.30
N PRO A 701 -103.69 -7.88 34.65
CA PRO A 701 -103.01 -9.11 35.07
C PRO A 701 -102.11 -8.91 36.30
N GLY A 702 -101.77 -7.65 36.63
CA GLY A 702 -100.87 -7.28 37.72
C GLY A 702 -101.47 -7.29 39.13
N ILE A 703 -102.65 -7.90 39.33
CA ILE A 703 -103.22 -8.13 40.66
C ILE A 703 -102.92 -9.57 41.07
N TYR A 704 -102.02 -9.74 42.05
CA TYR A 704 -101.54 -11.03 42.49
C TYR A 704 -102.41 -11.63 43.61
N PHE A 705 -102.71 -12.91 43.49
CA PHE A 705 -103.45 -13.64 44.51
C PHE A 705 -102.63 -14.83 44.99
N ALA A 706 -102.75 -15.18 46.28
CA ALA A 706 -102.16 -16.38 46.82
C ALA A 706 -102.72 -17.63 46.10
N PRO A 707 -101.94 -18.72 46.01
CA PRO A 707 -102.39 -19.96 45.35
C PRO A 707 -103.74 -20.41 45.87
N PHE A 708 -104.67 -20.71 44.95
CA PHE A 708 -106.04 -21.16 45.26
C PHE A 708 -106.83 -20.27 46.24
N SER A 709 -106.47 -18.99 46.37
CA SER A 709 -107.07 -18.06 47.31
C SER A 709 -107.43 -16.72 46.63
N ALA A 710 -108.34 -15.97 47.26
CA ALA A 710 -108.66 -14.58 46.94
C ALA A 710 -107.83 -13.58 47.77
N GLU A 711 -107.00 -14.05 48.70
CA GLU A 711 -106.13 -13.20 49.50
C GLU A 711 -104.87 -12.77 48.73
N PHE A 712 -104.38 -11.58 49.04
CA PHE A 712 -103.15 -11.05 48.44
C PHE A 712 -101.92 -11.63 49.14
N PRO A 713 -100.90 -12.10 48.39
CA PRO A 713 -99.62 -12.50 48.96
C PRO A 713 -98.98 -11.34 49.72
N ARG A 714 -98.33 -11.61 50.87
CA ARG A 714 -97.72 -10.56 51.70
C ARG A 714 -96.68 -9.73 50.95
N ASP A 715 -95.90 -10.38 50.09
CA ASP A 715 -94.85 -9.78 49.26
C ASP A 715 -95.40 -8.96 48.08
N LYS A 716 -96.65 -9.19 47.67
CA LYS A 716 -97.32 -8.44 46.58
C LYS A 716 -98.38 -7.47 47.06
N LEU A 717 -98.68 -7.45 48.36
CA LEU A 717 -99.73 -6.61 48.94
C LEU A 717 -99.57 -5.13 48.55
N GLN A 718 -98.36 -4.57 48.67
CA GLN A 718 -98.13 -3.17 48.34
C GLN A 718 -98.33 -2.86 46.85
N SER A 719 -97.82 -3.73 45.96
CA SER A 719 -97.99 -3.57 44.51
C SER A 719 -99.46 -3.65 44.11
N ASN A 720 -100.18 -4.68 44.59
CA ASN A 720 -101.62 -4.81 44.40
C ASN A 720 -102.38 -3.57 44.86
N MET A 721 -102.08 -3.06 46.06
CA MET A 721 -102.74 -1.87 46.58
C MET A 721 -102.44 -0.62 45.76
N ASN A 722 -101.22 -0.48 45.22
CA ASN A 722 -100.88 0.62 44.31
C ASN A 722 -101.69 0.53 43.00
N THR A 723 -101.74 -0.65 42.39
CA THR A 723 -102.55 -0.92 41.18
C THR A 723 -104.03 -0.63 41.42
N LEU A 724 -104.58 -1.09 42.55
CA LEU A 724 -105.98 -0.85 42.91
C LEU A 724 -106.29 0.62 43.21
N ARG A 725 -105.36 1.38 43.80
CA ARG A 725 -105.50 2.84 44.00
C ARG A 725 -105.53 3.57 42.66
N LYS A 726 -104.61 3.26 41.74
CA LYS A 726 -104.61 3.84 40.39
C LYS A 726 -105.89 3.50 39.65
N LEU A 727 -106.31 2.23 39.72
CA LEU A 727 -107.55 1.78 39.12
C LEU A 727 -108.76 2.52 39.69
N ALA A 728 -108.86 2.69 41.02
CA ALA A 728 -109.94 3.45 41.64
C ALA A 728 -109.96 4.91 41.14
N GLN A 729 -108.80 5.58 41.07
CA GLN A 729 -108.68 6.92 40.51
C GLN A 729 -109.14 6.98 39.04
N THR A 730 -108.75 6.00 38.23
CA THR A 730 -109.21 5.90 36.84
C THR A 730 -110.72 5.69 36.76
N LEU A 731 -111.29 4.77 37.53
CA LEU A 731 -112.74 4.49 37.55
C LEU A 731 -113.60 5.66 38.06
N GLN A 732 -113.05 6.53 38.91
CA GLN A 732 -113.70 7.77 39.36
C GLN A 732 -113.91 8.77 38.21
N LYS A 733 -113.07 8.74 37.18
CA LYS A 733 -113.23 9.58 35.96
C LYS A 733 -114.43 9.15 35.09
N TYR A 734 -115.04 7.98 35.35
CA TYR A 734 -116.17 7.43 34.60
C TYR A 734 -117.47 7.31 35.44
N PRO A 735 -117.96 8.38 36.09
CA PRO A 735 -119.08 8.29 37.04
C PRO A 735 -120.39 7.79 36.43
N ALA A 736 -120.59 7.98 35.12
CA ALA A 736 -121.78 7.54 34.39
C ALA A 736 -121.84 6.03 34.07
N TYR A 737 -120.82 5.26 34.47
CA TYR A 737 -120.68 3.84 34.14
C TYR A 737 -120.88 2.95 35.39
N VAL A 738 -121.54 1.82 35.17
CA VAL A 738 -121.53 0.65 36.08
C VAL A 738 -120.36 -0.23 35.66
N ILE A 739 -119.58 -0.69 36.64
CA ILE A 739 -118.38 -1.48 36.45
C ILE A 739 -118.66 -2.93 36.86
N ARG A 740 -118.49 -3.85 35.92
CA ARG A 740 -118.48 -5.29 36.20
C ARG A 740 -117.04 -5.74 36.36
N VAL A 741 -116.70 -6.20 37.57
CA VAL A 741 -115.40 -6.78 37.92
C VAL A 741 -115.42 -8.27 37.57
N GLU A 742 -114.61 -8.66 36.59
CA GLU A 742 -114.56 -10.01 36.02
C GLU A 742 -113.26 -10.70 36.44
N GLY A 743 -113.36 -11.74 37.27
CA GLY A 743 -112.22 -12.57 37.62
C GLY A 743 -111.94 -13.60 36.53
N ASN A 744 -110.68 -13.70 36.10
CA ASN A 744 -110.24 -14.70 35.13
C ASN A 744 -109.13 -15.58 35.72
N ALA A 745 -109.06 -16.82 35.27
CA ALA A 745 -108.08 -17.81 35.71
C ALA A 745 -107.51 -18.59 34.52
N VAL A 746 -106.39 -19.27 34.75
CA VAL A 746 -105.80 -20.20 33.78
C VAL A 746 -106.39 -21.59 34.01
N ARG A 747 -106.86 -22.23 32.94
CA ARG A 747 -107.27 -23.62 32.98
C ARG A 747 -106.05 -24.53 32.95
N ILE A 748 -105.82 -25.29 34.03
CA ILE A 748 -104.65 -26.16 34.13
C ILE A 748 -104.89 -27.43 33.31
N ASN A 749 -106.08 -28.04 33.43
CA ASN A 749 -106.46 -29.24 32.68
C ASN A 749 -107.04 -28.88 31.29
N TRP A 750 -106.40 -27.96 30.56
CA TRP A 750 -106.90 -27.48 29.26
C TRP A 750 -106.89 -28.57 28.18
N ALA A 751 -105.97 -29.54 28.28
CA ALA A 751 -105.83 -30.63 27.31
C ALA A 751 -106.90 -31.74 27.47
N ASP A 752 -107.52 -31.86 28.65
CA ASP A 752 -108.58 -32.84 28.94
C ASP A 752 -109.90 -32.11 29.11
N LYS A 753 -110.80 -32.23 28.12
CA LYS A 753 -112.07 -31.51 28.11
C LYS A 753 -112.94 -31.81 29.34
N GLN A 754 -113.02 -33.07 29.77
CA GLN A 754 -113.87 -33.45 30.91
C GLN A 754 -113.31 -32.92 32.22
N LYS A 755 -112.00 -33.07 32.45
CA LYS A 755 -111.34 -32.53 33.66
C LYS A 755 -111.33 -31.01 33.66
N GLY A 756 -111.15 -30.38 32.51
CA GLY A 756 -111.19 -28.92 32.36
C GLY A 756 -112.57 -28.33 32.63
N GLU A 757 -113.66 -28.96 32.18
CA GLU A 757 -115.04 -28.52 32.50
C GLU A 757 -115.37 -28.73 33.98
N ALA A 758 -114.90 -29.82 34.59
CA ALA A 758 -115.05 -30.06 36.03
C ALA A 758 -114.26 -29.02 36.87
N GLU A 759 -113.00 -28.75 36.50
CA GLU A 759 -112.14 -27.71 37.10
C GLU A 759 -112.80 -26.33 37.00
N GLU A 760 -113.37 -26.01 35.83
CA GLU A 760 -114.07 -24.75 35.59
C GLU A 760 -115.24 -24.56 36.55
N ARG A 761 -116.13 -25.55 36.66
CA ARG A 761 -117.36 -25.46 37.46
C ARG A 761 -117.08 -25.46 38.97
N SER A 762 -116.13 -26.29 39.42
CA SER A 762 -115.92 -26.54 40.85
C SER A 762 -114.82 -25.69 41.47
N VAL A 763 -113.86 -25.21 40.68
CA VAL A 763 -112.68 -24.50 41.18
C VAL A 763 -112.54 -23.11 40.56
N LEU A 764 -112.40 -22.99 39.24
CA LEU A 764 -112.00 -21.72 38.61
C LEU A 764 -113.11 -20.67 38.66
N GLY A 765 -114.36 -21.05 38.39
CA GLY A 765 -115.53 -20.17 38.49
C GLY A 765 -115.63 -19.54 39.88
N PRO A 766 -115.85 -20.33 40.95
CA PRO A 766 -115.95 -19.82 42.32
C PRO A 766 -114.72 -19.04 42.79
N LEU A 767 -113.51 -19.53 42.47
CA LEU A 767 -112.26 -18.86 42.88
C LEU A 767 -112.09 -17.49 42.20
N SER A 768 -112.36 -17.41 40.91
CA SER A 768 -112.26 -16.16 40.16
C SER A 768 -113.33 -15.15 40.60
N GLU A 769 -114.53 -15.61 40.94
CA GLU A 769 -115.59 -14.77 41.52
C GLU A 769 -115.18 -14.20 42.88
N ALA A 770 -114.63 -15.04 43.77
CA ALA A 770 -114.13 -14.61 45.08
C ALA A 770 -113.00 -13.57 44.95
N ARG A 771 -112.10 -13.74 43.98
CA ARG A 771 -111.03 -12.77 43.67
C ARG A 771 -111.59 -11.44 43.20
N ALA A 772 -112.56 -11.46 42.30
CA ALA A 772 -113.24 -10.26 41.83
C ALA A 772 -114.05 -9.57 42.95
N ALA A 773 -114.68 -10.35 43.85
CA ALA A 773 -115.35 -9.83 45.04
C ALA A 773 -114.39 -9.13 46.00
N LYS A 774 -113.23 -9.73 46.28
CA LYS A 774 -112.17 -9.09 47.09
C LYS A 774 -111.71 -7.77 46.49
N VAL A 775 -111.48 -7.75 45.18
CA VAL A 775 -111.12 -6.52 44.46
C VAL A 775 -112.23 -5.47 44.56
N ARG A 776 -113.50 -5.87 44.42
CA ARG A 776 -114.66 -4.97 44.60
C ARG A 776 -114.69 -4.37 46.01
N GLU A 777 -114.52 -5.17 47.06
CA GLU A 777 -114.49 -4.68 48.44
C GLU A 777 -113.40 -3.61 48.64
N ILE A 778 -112.22 -3.86 48.08
CA ILE A 778 -111.11 -2.92 48.17
C ILE A 778 -111.41 -1.65 47.38
N LEU A 779 -111.96 -1.74 46.16
CA LEU A 779 -112.36 -0.55 45.39
C LEU A 779 -113.44 0.28 46.11
N ILE A 780 -114.37 -0.36 46.84
CA ILE A 780 -115.34 0.35 47.69
C ILE A 780 -114.62 1.09 48.81
N SER A 781 -113.66 0.45 49.49
CA SER A 781 -112.85 1.08 50.53
C SER A 781 -112.01 2.25 50.01
N LEU A 782 -111.70 2.25 48.71
CA LEU A 782 -110.98 3.31 48.00
C LEU A 782 -111.92 4.39 47.42
N GLY A 783 -113.22 4.36 47.75
CA GLY A 783 -114.17 5.43 47.44
C GLY A 783 -114.99 5.24 46.16
N ILE A 784 -115.07 4.03 45.59
CA ILE A 784 -116.03 3.71 44.52
C ILE A 784 -117.38 3.31 45.13
N ASP A 785 -118.46 3.96 44.69
CA ASP A 785 -119.82 3.63 45.13
C ASP A 785 -120.15 2.15 44.89
N ALA A 786 -120.56 1.43 45.95
CA ALA A 786 -120.89 0.02 45.91
C ALA A 786 -122.03 -0.32 44.94
N THR A 787 -122.94 0.62 44.66
CA THR A 787 -124.04 0.47 43.68
C THR A 787 -123.55 0.49 42.23
N ARG A 788 -122.31 0.95 41.99
CA ARG A 788 -121.68 0.95 40.67
C ARG A 788 -120.90 -0.34 40.38
N LEU A 789 -120.70 -1.23 41.34
CA LEU A 789 -119.83 -2.39 41.19
C LEU A 789 -120.60 -3.72 41.26
N THR A 790 -120.52 -4.50 40.19
CA THR A 790 -120.96 -5.90 40.14
C THR A 790 -119.76 -6.83 39.94
N VAL A 791 -119.92 -8.12 40.28
CA VAL A 791 -118.85 -9.13 40.21
C VAL A 791 -119.29 -10.28 39.32
N ALA A 792 -118.36 -10.87 38.57
CA ALA A 792 -118.54 -12.12 37.85
C ALA A 792 -117.26 -12.96 37.89
N GLY A 793 -117.38 -14.26 38.19
CA GLY A 793 -116.29 -15.22 38.00
C GLY A 793 -116.37 -15.88 36.64
N LEU A 794 -115.41 -15.58 35.75
CA LEU A 794 -115.35 -16.18 34.41
C LEU A 794 -114.44 -17.42 34.35
N GLY A 795 -113.67 -17.66 35.42
CA GLY A 795 -112.68 -18.72 35.48
C GLY A 795 -111.80 -18.78 34.23
N GLY A 796 -111.66 -19.95 33.62
CA GLY A 796 -110.85 -20.18 32.42
C GLY A 796 -111.59 -19.98 31.09
N THR A 797 -112.83 -19.47 31.08
CA THR A 797 -113.68 -19.44 29.88
C THR A 797 -113.40 -18.29 28.91
N ALA A 798 -112.71 -17.23 29.33
CA ALA A 798 -112.38 -16.05 28.52
C ALA A 798 -110.86 -15.78 28.46
N PRO A 799 -110.06 -16.67 27.85
CA PRO A 799 -108.61 -16.49 27.72
C PRO A 799 -108.25 -15.32 26.76
N LEU A 800 -107.21 -14.55 27.09
CA LEU A 800 -106.55 -13.62 26.16
C LEU A 800 -105.63 -14.37 25.19
N VAL A 801 -104.95 -15.39 25.68
CA VAL A 801 -104.10 -16.28 24.90
C VAL A 801 -104.50 -17.72 25.16
N ALA A 802 -104.28 -18.62 24.20
CA ALA A 802 -104.65 -20.03 24.38
C ALA A 802 -104.05 -20.61 25.67
N HIS A 803 -104.80 -21.41 26.43
CA HIS A 803 -104.28 -22.03 27.67
C HIS A 803 -103.11 -23.00 27.43
N SER A 804 -102.91 -23.42 26.18
CA SER A 804 -101.77 -24.20 25.69
C SER A 804 -100.50 -23.38 25.50
N ASP A 805 -100.59 -22.05 25.39
CA ASP A 805 -99.44 -21.14 25.29
C ASP A 805 -98.84 -20.95 26.69
N LEU A 806 -97.93 -21.85 27.07
CA LEU A 806 -97.36 -21.88 28.42
C LEU A 806 -96.57 -20.60 28.76
N ASP A 807 -96.00 -19.95 27.75
CA ASP A 807 -95.14 -18.78 27.90
C ASP A 807 -95.97 -17.50 28.11
N ASN A 808 -97.19 -17.42 27.53
CA ASN A 808 -98.05 -16.24 27.65
C ASN A 808 -99.30 -16.44 28.50
N ARG A 809 -99.72 -17.68 28.82
CA ARG A 809 -101.01 -17.92 29.52
C ARG A 809 -101.09 -17.29 30.89
N TRP A 810 -99.97 -16.86 31.48
CA TRP A 810 -100.00 -16.03 32.69
C TRP A 810 -100.88 -14.79 32.53
N LYS A 811 -100.98 -14.22 31.32
CA LYS A 811 -101.83 -13.08 30.98
C LYS A 811 -103.32 -13.37 31.23
N ASN A 812 -103.72 -14.64 31.20
CA ASN A 812 -105.10 -15.06 31.50
C ASN A 812 -105.43 -14.97 33.01
N ARG A 813 -104.43 -14.93 33.90
CA ARG A 813 -104.62 -14.71 35.34
C ARG A 813 -104.76 -13.21 35.57
N ARG A 814 -105.97 -12.69 35.39
CA ARG A 814 -106.23 -11.25 35.43
C ARG A 814 -107.58 -10.93 36.03
N VAL A 815 -107.76 -9.67 36.38
CA VAL A 815 -109.06 -9.10 36.68
C VAL A 815 -109.39 -8.07 35.62
N ASP A 816 -110.52 -8.26 34.95
CA ASP A 816 -111.03 -7.34 33.93
C ASP A 816 -112.10 -6.43 34.56
N PHE A 817 -112.19 -5.20 34.10
CA PHE A 817 -113.21 -4.23 34.52
C PHE A 817 -113.96 -3.77 33.29
N VAL A 818 -115.22 -4.17 33.18
CA VAL A 818 -116.08 -3.82 32.04
C VAL A 818 -116.99 -2.67 32.47
N LEU A 819 -116.77 -1.50 31.89
CA LEU A 819 -117.54 -0.30 32.14
C LEU A 819 -118.71 -0.24 31.14
N ILE A 820 -119.92 -0.33 31.67
CA ILE A 820 -121.18 -0.30 30.92
C ILE A 820 -121.88 1.02 31.25
N LYS A 821 -122.16 1.83 30.22
CA LYS A 821 -122.86 3.11 30.40
C LYS A 821 -124.26 2.85 30.96
N ARG A 822 -124.65 3.63 31.97
CA ARG A 822 -126.00 3.59 32.55
C ARG A 822 -127.08 3.92 31.51
#